data_AF-A0AAX7VNK3-F1
#
_entry.id   AF-A0AAX7VNK3-F1
#
_cell.length_a   1.000
_cell.length_b   1.000
_cell.length_c   1.000
_cell.angle_alpha   90.00
_cell.angle_beta   90.00
_cell.angle_gamma   90.00
#
_symmetry.space_group_name_H-M   'P 1'
#
loop_
_entity.id
_entity.type
_entity.pdbx_description
1 polymer ?
#
loop_
_entity_poly.entity_id
_entity_poly.type
_entity_poly.pdbx_seq_one_letter_code
_entity_poly.pdbx_strand_id
1 'polypeptide(L)'
;AAMSTLLRCICSSSVILSQRGVHLKFPGRRHFRTFPVLWDQKASRGVLYKDLVVGVPKETLQNERRVALSPAGVQALVKQGFRVQVESGAGDESKFSDQQYRDAGATITDVKGALGSDLVLKVRAPSLSEVDLLKPKSTLVSFIYPAQNQELMNKLSQRQSTVLAMDQVPRVTIAQGYDALSSMANIAGYKAVVLAANHFGRFFTGQITAAGKVPPAKVLVIGGGVAGLAAAGAAKSMGAIVRGFDTRPAALEQFKSFGAEPLEVDLKESGEGVGGYAKEMSKEFIEAEMALFAKQCKEVDIIVSTALIPGLTIAKRIEISDLPQLVAAFHSLVGLAAVLTCIAEYMIEYPHLDTHPAAGVLKTVAYLGTYIGGVTFSGSLVAYGKLQGLLSSAPLLLPGRHMLNASLMAASVGGMVPFMLSSSYGTGMGCLLGVSGLSTVMGVTLTAAIGGADMPVVITVLNSYSGWALCAEGFLLDNNLMTIVGALIGSSGAILSYIMCVAMNRSLPNVILGGYGTTSTLGGKPMEIVGTHTEVNVDQTIDIIKEANNIIITPGWGLCAAKAQYPIADMVKMLKEQGKTVRFGIHPVAGRMPGQLNVLLAEAGVPYDVVLEMDEINDDFPETDLTLVIGANDTVNSAAQEDPNSIIAGMPVLEVWKSKQVIVMKRTLGVGYAAVDNPIFYKPNTSMLLGDAKKTCDSLQAKIRETFY
;
A
#
# COMPACT_ATOMS: atom_id res chain seq x y z
N ALA A 1 15.30 -3.43 -34.25
CA ALA A 1 14.69 -2.40 -35.13
C ALA A 1 14.02 -1.30 -34.32
N ALA A 2 13.06 -1.60 -33.43
CA ALA A 2 12.32 -0.56 -32.69
C ALA A 2 13.17 0.27 -31.70
N MET A 3 14.11 -0.36 -30.99
CA MET A 3 15.09 0.33 -30.10
C MET A 3 15.97 1.33 -30.88
N SER A 4 16.36 0.97 -32.11
CA SER A 4 17.15 1.82 -33.01
C SER A 4 16.37 3.06 -33.45
N THR A 5 15.07 2.92 -33.69
CA THR A 5 14.16 4.04 -34.02
C THR A 5 13.94 4.98 -32.84
N LEU A 6 13.75 4.45 -31.62
CA LEU A 6 13.60 5.25 -30.41
C LEU A 6 14.85 6.10 -30.13
N LEU A 7 16.04 5.52 -30.27
CA LEU A 7 17.34 6.20 -30.08
C LEU A 7 17.61 7.32 -31.10
N ARG A 8 17.00 7.26 -32.29
CA ARG A 8 17.09 8.36 -33.28
C ARG A 8 16.37 9.63 -32.82
N CYS A 9 15.27 9.51 -32.08
CA CYS A 9 14.53 10.67 -31.56
C CYS A 9 15.24 11.36 -30.38
N ILE A 10 16.04 10.63 -29.62
CA ILE A 10 16.62 11.09 -28.33
C ILE A 10 17.84 12.00 -28.53
N CYS A 11 18.65 11.76 -29.58
CA CYS A 11 19.88 12.54 -29.83
C CYS A 11 19.63 13.98 -30.33
N SER A 12 18.36 14.42 -30.35
CA SER A 12 17.91 15.66 -31.00
C SER A 12 17.41 16.74 -30.02
N SER A 13 17.36 16.47 -28.71
CA SER A 13 16.59 17.30 -27.78
C SER A 13 17.35 17.61 -26.48
N SER A 14 17.98 18.78 -26.41
CA SER A 14 18.43 19.37 -25.14
C SER A 14 18.11 20.85 -25.14
N VAL A 15 17.11 21.25 -24.35
CA VAL A 15 16.79 22.66 -24.08
C VAL A 15 16.73 22.88 -22.58
N ILE A 16 17.54 23.84 -22.11
CA ILE A 16 17.46 24.45 -20.79
C ILE A 16 16.45 25.60 -20.91
N LEU A 17 15.40 25.61 -20.09
CA LEU A 17 14.46 26.73 -19.99
C LEU A 17 14.50 27.32 -18.59
N SER A 18 15.19 28.46 -18.47
CA SER A 18 15.02 29.45 -17.42
C SER A 18 14.39 30.67 -18.06
N GLN A 19 13.20 31.10 -17.61
CA GLN A 19 12.93 32.49 -17.19
C GLN A 19 11.46 32.75 -16.82
N ARG A 20 11.32 33.76 -15.95
CA ARG A 20 10.16 34.31 -15.24
C ARG A 20 9.10 34.93 -16.19
N GLY A 21 7.82 34.83 -15.83
CA GLY A 21 6.72 35.54 -16.48
C GLY A 21 5.45 35.63 -15.62
N VAL A 22 4.90 36.84 -15.52
CA VAL A 22 3.84 37.33 -14.63
C VAL A 22 2.46 36.69 -14.90
N HIS A 23 1.71 36.35 -13.85
CA HIS A 23 0.35 35.77 -13.92
C HIS A 23 -0.76 36.83 -13.78
N LEU A 24 -1.63 36.91 -14.80
CA LEU A 24 -2.98 37.49 -14.68
C LEU A 24 -4.01 36.36 -14.75
N LYS A 25 -4.94 36.32 -13.78
CA LYS A 25 -5.99 35.30 -13.63
C LYS A 25 -7.28 35.71 -14.35
N PHE A 26 -7.86 34.80 -15.13
CA PHE A 26 -9.29 34.79 -15.47
C PHE A 26 -9.85 33.35 -15.40
N PRO A 27 -11.12 33.14 -15.00
CA PRO A 27 -11.68 31.83 -14.73
C PRO A 27 -12.33 31.20 -15.97
N GLY A 28 -12.25 29.86 -16.10
CA GLY A 28 -13.28 29.10 -16.81
C GLY A 28 -13.07 28.74 -18.28
N ARG A 29 -11.87 28.36 -18.74
CA ARG A 29 -11.68 27.50 -19.93
C ARG A 29 -10.40 26.66 -19.79
N ARG A 30 -10.51 25.32 -19.82
CA ARG A 30 -9.35 24.44 -20.02
C ARG A 30 -8.75 24.74 -21.39
N HIS A 31 -7.65 25.48 -21.43
CA HIS A 31 -6.87 25.66 -22.65
C HIS A 31 -5.92 24.47 -22.78
N PHE A 32 -6.15 23.60 -23.76
CA PHE A 32 -5.04 22.84 -24.34
C PHE A 32 -4.17 23.84 -25.09
N ARG A 33 -3.10 24.34 -24.45
CA ARG A 33 -2.01 24.96 -25.19
C ARG A 33 -1.25 23.83 -25.89
N THR A 34 -1.61 23.55 -27.13
CA THR A 34 -0.65 22.96 -28.06
C THR A 34 0.44 24.00 -28.25
N PHE A 35 1.60 23.80 -27.64
CA PHE A 35 2.77 24.60 -27.96
C PHE A 35 3.13 24.33 -29.43
N PRO A 36 3.01 25.30 -30.35
CA PRO A 36 3.61 25.19 -31.66
C PRO A 36 5.09 25.53 -31.49
N VAL A 37 5.84 24.64 -30.83
CA VAL A 37 7.29 24.78 -30.65
C VAL A 37 7.95 23.56 -31.27
N LEU A 38 7.82 23.38 -32.59
CA LEU A 38 8.64 22.41 -33.33
C LEU A 38 9.06 22.87 -34.73
N TRP A 39 8.85 24.14 -35.11
CA TRP A 39 9.33 24.62 -36.43
C TRP A 39 10.26 25.82 -36.42
N ASP A 40 10.60 26.36 -35.25
CA ASP A 40 11.59 27.42 -35.17
C ASP A 40 12.52 27.22 -33.98
N GLN A 41 13.52 26.37 -34.15
CA GLN A 41 14.75 26.38 -33.33
C GLN A 41 15.92 25.95 -34.19
N LYS A 42 16.97 26.78 -34.25
CA LYS A 42 18.32 26.40 -34.69
C LYS A 42 18.64 25.03 -34.09
N ALA A 43 18.62 23.99 -34.92
CA ALA A 43 18.88 22.63 -34.47
C ALA A 43 20.22 22.59 -33.74
N SER A 44 20.21 22.32 -32.44
CA SER A 44 21.42 21.96 -31.70
C SER A 44 22.05 20.79 -32.45
N ARG A 45 23.32 20.90 -32.86
CA ARG A 45 24.03 19.77 -33.48
C ARG A 45 24.02 18.60 -32.49
N GLY A 46 23.29 17.54 -32.80
CA GLY A 46 23.27 16.32 -31.99
C GLY A 46 24.67 15.71 -31.86
N VAL A 47 24.89 14.94 -30.80
CA VAL A 47 26.15 14.19 -30.61
C VAL A 47 26.21 13.05 -31.63
N LEU A 48 27.36 12.81 -32.23
CA LEU A 48 27.52 11.71 -33.20
C LEU A 48 27.41 10.36 -32.49
N TYR A 49 26.77 9.37 -33.12
CA TYR A 49 26.58 8.05 -32.51
C TYR A 49 27.89 7.37 -32.08
N LYS A 50 28.97 7.56 -32.84
CA LYS A 50 30.29 6.99 -32.54
C LYS A 50 30.88 7.51 -31.22
N ASP A 51 30.47 8.70 -30.81
CA ASP A 51 30.96 9.34 -29.59
C ASP A 51 30.16 8.88 -28.36
N LEU A 52 28.98 8.27 -28.56
CA LEU A 52 28.12 7.76 -27.50
C LEU A 52 28.39 6.29 -27.18
N VAL A 53 28.37 5.97 -25.89
CA VAL A 53 28.47 4.60 -25.36
C VAL A 53 27.13 4.15 -24.77
N VAL A 54 26.68 2.97 -25.19
CA VAL A 54 25.51 2.27 -24.66
C VAL A 54 25.97 1.18 -23.70
N GLY A 55 25.55 1.25 -22.44
CA GLY A 55 25.85 0.29 -21.39
C GLY A 55 24.68 -0.66 -21.12
N VAL A 56 24.98 -1.95 -20.97
CA VAL A 56 24.02 -3.01 -20.62
C VAL A 56 24.53 -3.70 -19.34
N PRO A 57 24.13 -3.21 -18.16
CA PRO A 57 24.50 -3.84 -16.90
C PRO A 57 23.70 -5.13 -16.66
N LYS A 58 24.21 -5.98 -15.78
CA LYS A 58 23.52 -7.13 -15.23
C LYS A 58 22.40 -6.68 -14.30
N GLU A 59 21.29 -7.42 -14.26
CA GLU A 59 20.22 -7.13 -13.31
C GLU A 59 20.58 -7.66 -11.91
N THR A 60 20.35 -6.82 -10.90
CA THR A 60 20.70 -7.09 -9.49
C THR A 60 19.53 -7.63 -8.68
N LEU A 61 18.30 -7.51 -9.20
CA LEU A 61 17.11 -8.02 -8.52
C LEU A 61 17.18 -9.56 -8.46
N GLN A 62 16.88 -10.11 -7.28
CA GLN A 62 16.87 -11.56 -7.06
C GLN A 62 15.98 -12.26 -8.10
N ASN A 63 16.53 -13.30 -8.74
CA ASN A 63 15.87 -14.11 -9.76
C ASN A 63 15.43 -13.39 -11.04
N GLU A 64 15.90 -12.16 -11.31
CA GLU A 64 15.74 -11.56 -12.64
C GLU A 64 16.68 -12.25 -13.63
N ARG A 65 16.10 -12.82 -14.69
CA ARG A 65 16.83 -13.63 -15.66
C ARG A 65 16.94 -12.98 -17.02
N ARG A 66 16.20 -11.89 -17.26
CA ARG A 66 16.19 -11.17 -18.52
C ARG A 66 17.36 -10.19 -18.60
N VAL A 67 17.75 -9.87 -19.83
CA VAL A 67 18.76 -8.83 -20.13
C VAL A 67 18.16 -7.77 -21.06
N ALA A 68 18.59 -6.52 -20.92
CA ALA A 68 18.00 -5.40 -21.65
C ALA A 68 18.28 -5.44 -23.16
N LEU A 69 19.36 -6.11 -23.58
CA LEU A 69 19.77 -6.20 -24.97
C LEU A 69 20.32 -7.59 -25.29
N SER A 70 19.77 -8.24 -26.31
CA SER A 70 20.33 -9.49 -26.86
C SER A 70 21.47 -9.20 -27.85
N PRO A 71 22.30 -10.20 -28.23
CA PRO A 71 23.33 -10.03 -29.25
C PRO A 71 22.81 -9.45 -30.58
N ALA A 72 21.61 -9.84 -31.01
CA ALA A 72 20.98 -9.25 -32.21
C ALA A 72 20.66 -7.75 -32.04
N GLY A 73 20.29 -7.34 -30.82
CA GLY A 73 20.10 -5.94 -30.46
C GLY A 73 21.41 -5.16 -30.49
N VAL A 74 22.50 -5.75 -30.00
CA VAL A 74 23.86 -5.18 -30.07
C VAL A 74 24.26 -4.93 -31.52
N GLN A 75 24.16 -5.94 -32.39
CA GLN A 75 24.50 -5.79 -33.82
C GLN A 75 23.73 -4.62 -34.47
N ALA A 76 22.46 -4.45 -34.13
CA ALA A 76 21.65 -3.36 -34.66
C ALA A 76 22.14 -1.97 -34.20
N LEU A 77 22.54 -1.82 -32.93
CA LEU A 77 23.06 -0.55 -32.40
C LEU A 77 24.47 -0.24 -32.93
N VAL A 78 25.33 -1.26 -33.02
CA VAL A 78 26.67 -1.14 -33.62
C VAL A 78 26.57 -0.74 -35.09
N LYS A 79 25.67 -1.37 -35.86
CA LYS A 79 25.40 -1.00 -37.26
C LYS A 79 24.91 0.44 -37.41
N GLN A 80 24.19 0.96 -36.42
CA GLN A 80 23.75 2.36 -36.39
C GLN A 80 24.89 3.33 -36.04
N GLY A 81 25.97 2.83 -35.42
CA GLY A 81 27.18 3.58 -35.10
C GLY A 81 27.44 3.78 -33.62
N PHE A 82 26.65 3.20 -32.72
CA PHE A 82 26.89 3.27 -31.28
C PHE A 82 28.03 2.31 -30.86
N ARG A 83 28.77 2.70 -29.82
CA ARG A 83 29.64 1.76 -29.09
C ARG A 83 28.82 1.09 -27.99
N VAL A 84 28.88 -0.24 -27.89
CA VAL A 84 28.10 -0.99 -26.89
C VAL A 84 29.04 -1.66 -25.91
N GLN A 85 28.77 -1.47 -24.62
CA GLN A 85 29.44 -2.10 -23.49
C GLN A 85 28.45 -2.98 -22.73
N VAL A 86 28.84 -4.22 -22.45
CA VAL A 86 28.00 -5.18 -21.72
C VAL A 86 28.76 -5.63 -20.49
N GLU A 87 28.11 -5.60 -19.33
CA GLU A 87 28.70 -6.15 -18.10
C GLU A 87 28.91 -7.66 -18.25
N SER A 88 30.05 -8.18 -17.80
CA SER A 88 30.35 -9.61 -17.85
C SER A 88 29.26 -10.43 -17.13
N GLY A 89 28.74 -11.46 -17.80
CA GLY A 89 27.69 -12.33 -17.28
C GLY A 89 26.30 -11.70 -17.19
N ALA A 90 26.06 -10.54 -17.84
CA ALA A 90 24.74 -9.91 -17.87
C ALA A 90 23.68 -10.76 -18.60
N GLY A 91 24.10 -11.58 -19.57
CA GLY A 91 23.20 -12.40 -20.40
C GLY A 91 23.08 -13.87 -19.99
N ASP A 92 23.85 -14.34 -19.00
CA ASP A 92 23.99 -15.78 -18.70
C ASP A 92 22.64 -16.45 -18.37
N GLU A 93 21.82 -15.79 -17.54
CA GLU A 93 20.49 -16.27 -17.17
C GLU A 93 19.48 -16.22 -18.34
N SER A 94 19.73 -15.34 -19.32
CA SER A 94 19.01 -15.26 -20.60
C SER A 94 19.58 -16.20 -21.67
N LYS A 95 20.58 -17.02 -21.33
CA LYS A 95 21.28 -17.93 -22.26
C LYS A 95 22.02 -17.20 -23.40
N PHE A 96 22.54 -16.01 -23.12
CA PHE A 96 23.48 -15.30 -23.99
C PHE A 96 24.84 -15.18 -23.31
N SER A 97 25.84 -15.86 -23.86
CA SER A 97 27.21 -15.82 -23.37
C SER A 97 27.92 -14.51 -23.73
N ASP A 98 28.91 -14.12 -22.92
CA ASP A 98 29.79 -12.98 -23.20
C ASP A 98 30.46 -13.06 -24.59
N GLN A 99 30.78 -14.27 -25.07
CA GLN A 99 31.36 -14.44 -26.41
C GLN A 99 30.38 -14.02 -27.51
N GLN A 100 29.10 -14.36 -27.39
CA GLN A 100 28.08 -13.93 -28.37
C GLN A 100 27.93 -12.41 -28.42
N TYR A 101 28.14 -11.72 -27.29
CA TYR A 101 28.17 -10.26 -27.24
C TYR A 101 29.42 -9.68 -27.93
N ARG A 102 30.59 -10.30 -27.75
CA ARG A 102 31.81 -9.91 -28.48
C ARG A 102 31.67 -10.09 -29.99
N ASP A 103 31.13 -11.23 -30.41
CA ASP A 103 30.88 -11.53 -31.83
C ASP A 103 29.87 -10.56 -32.45
N ALA A 104 28.94 -10.03 -31.65
CA ALA A 104 28.00 -8.99 -32.03
C ALA A 104 28.60 -7.57 -32.10
N GLY A 105 29.86 -7.38 -31.67
CA GLY A 105 30.58 -6.11 -31.71
C GLY A 105 30.52 -5.29 -30.41
N ALA A 106 30.06 -5.87 -29.29
CA ALA A 106 30.16 -5.23 -27.98
C ALA A 106 31.51 -5.46 -27.30
N THR A 107 31.88 -4.55 -26.40
CA THR A 107 32.99 -4.73 -25.47
C THR A 107 32.47 -5.22 -24.12
N ILE A 108 33.09 -6.25 -23.55
CA ILE A 108 32.74 -6.73 -22.20
C ILE A 108 33.45 -5.88 -21.15
N THR A 109 32.74 -5.47 -20.10
CA THR A 109 33.24 -4.58 -19.05
C THR A 109 32.73 -4.99 -17.66
N ASP A 110 33.15 -4.28 -16.62
CA ASP A 110 32.64 -4.42 -15.26
C ASP A 110 31.36 -3.60 -15.02
N VAL A 111 30.73 -3.78 -13.86
CA VAL A 111 29.49 -3.08 -13.48
C VAL A 111 29.63 -1.54 -13.57
N LYS A 112 30.81 -1.02 -13.21
CA LYS A 112 31.09 0.42 -13.21
C LYS A 112 31.22 0.96 -14.64
N GLY A 113 31.84 0.20 -15.54
CA GLY A 113 31.90 0.55 -16.95
C GLY A 113 30.52 0.55 -17.63
N ALA A 114 29.71 -0.46 -17.35
CA ALA A 114 28.36 -0.55 -17.92
C ALA A 114 27.44 0.58 -17.42
N LEU A 115 27.39 0.84 -16.11
CA LEU A 115 26.58 1.93 -15.52
C LEU A 115 27.16 3.33 -15.79
N GLY A 116 28.48 3.43 -16.01
CA GLY A 116 29.18 4.67 -16.34
C GLY A 116 29.04 5.14 -17.81
N SER A 117 28.18 4.49 -18.59
CA SER A 117 27.95 4.79 -20.01
C SER A 117 27.08 6.04 -20.23
N ASP A 118 27.10 6.60 -21.44
CA ASP A 118 26.27 7.78 -21.79
C ASP A 118 24.78 7.42 -21.85
N LEU A 119 24.48 6.21 -22.30
CA LEU A 119 23.14 5.64 -22.35
C LEU A 119 23.13 4.28 -21.65
N VAL A 120 22.31 4.09 -20.64
CA VAL A 120 22.21 2.85 -19.85
C VAL A 120 20.88 2.19 -20.15
N LEU A 121 20.92 0.93 -20.60
CA LEU A 121 19.76 0.12 -20.90
C LEU A 121 19.57 -0.93 -19.81
N LYS A 122 18.48 -0.82 -19.05
CA LYS A 122 18.09 -1.83 -18.05
C LYS A 122 16.70 -2.37 -18.38
N VAL A 123 16.41 -3.56 -17.89
CA VAL A 123 15.05 -4.11 -17.89
C VAL A 123 14.27 -3.42 -16.79
N ARG A 124 14.76 -3.47 -15.56
CA ARG A 124 14.09 -2.91 -14.37
C ARG A 124 14.72 -1.59 -13.93
N ALA A 125 14.02 -0.91 -13.04
CA ALA A 125 14.52 0.28 -12.38
C ALA A 125 15.84 -0.03 -11.65
N PRO A 126 16.85 0.85 -11.69
CA PRO A 126 18.06 0.67 -10.90
C PRO A 126 17.75 0.80 -9.41
N SER A 127 18.46 0.04 -8.59
CA SER A 127 18.51 0.26 -7.15
C SER A 127 19.11 1.63 -6.84
N LEU A 128 18.82 2.16 -5.66
CA LEU A 128 19.40 3.44 -5.23
C LEU A 128 20.93 3.42 -5.27
N SER A 129 21.57 2.28 -4.99
CA SER A 129 23.02 2.13 -5.07
C SER A 129 23.57 2.18 -6.50
N GLU A 130 22.85 1.59 -7.48
CA GLU A 130 23.25 1.64 -8.89
C GLU A 130 23.14 3.06 -9.46
N VAL A 131 22.18 3.86 -8.98
CA VAL A 131 22.03 5.28 -9.39
C VAL A 131 23.30 6.06 -9.09
N ASP A 132 24.05 5.71 -8.03
CA ASP A 132 25.28 6.42 -7.69
C ASP A 132 26.43 6.19 -8.66
N LEU A 133 26.37 5.08 -9.40
CA LEU A 133 27.34 4.68 -10.42
C LEU A 133 27.01 5.28 -11.80
N LEU A 134 25.81 5.86 -11.97
CA LEU A 134 25.44 6.51 -13.21
C LEU A 134 26.28 7.77 -13.43
N LYS A 135 26.77 7.91 -14.67
CA LYS A 135 27.42 9.15 -15.12
C LYS A 135 26.42 10.32 -15.02
N PRO A 136 26.82 11.50 -14.51
CA PRO A 136 25.95 12.68 -14.52
C PRO A 136 25.48 13.01 -15.94
N LYS A 137 24.21 13.38 -16.10
CA LYS A 137 23.60 13.67 -17.42
C LYS A 137 23.55 12.48 -18.38
N SER A 138 23.69 11.25 -17.88
CA SER A 138 23.43 10.04 -18.66
C SER A 138 21.95 9.89 -18.99
N THR A 139 21.65 9.07 -20.00
CA THR A 139 20.29 8.67 -20.35
C THR A 139 20.00 7.26 -19.88
N LEU A 140 18.99 7.07 -19.04
CA LEU A 140 18.52 5.75 -18.59
C LEU A 140 17.27 5.34 -19.35
N VAL A 141 17.24 4.10 -19.85
CA VAL A 141 16.05 3.48 -20.43
C VAL A 141 15.74 2.20 -19.66
N SER A 142 14.60 2.16 -18.97
CA SER A 142 14.14 0.99 -18.23
C SER A 142 12.65 1.08 -17.90
N PHE A 143 12.07 0.04 -17.31
CA PHE A 143 10.87 0.22 -16.50
C PHE A 143 11.19 1.06 -15.26
N ILE A 144 10.35 2.04 -14.93
CA ILE A 144 10.57 2.98 -13.82
C ILE A 144 9.36 3.03 -12.90
N TYR A 145 8.14 3.00 -13.43
CA TYR A 145 6.91 3.19 -12.65
C TYR A 145 6.99 4.45 -11.76
N PRO A 146 7.11 5.65 -12.38
CA PRO A 146 7.48 6.88 -11.67
C PRO A 146 6.47 7.28 -10.59
N ALA A 147 5.19 6.95 -10.78
CA ALA A 147 4.14 7.24 -9.79
C ALA A 147 4.30 6.43 -8.49
N GLN A 148 5.03 5.32 -8.52
CA GLN A 148 5.26 4.43 -7.38
C GLN A 148 6.64 4.61 -6.75
N ASN A 149 7.59 5.23 -7.46
CA ASN A 149 9.01 5.25 -7.10
C ASN A 149 9.54 6.69 -6.97
N GLN A 150 8.92 7.50 -6.12
CA GLN A 150 9.27 8.91 -5.97
C GLN A 150 10.71 9.13 -5.48
N GLU A 151 11.19 8.30 -4.56
CA GLU A 151 12.57 8.36 -4.05
C GLU A 151 13.61 8.12 -5.15
N LEU A 152 13.38 7.11 -5.98
CA LEU A 152 14.23 6.82 -7.14
C LEU A 152 14.25 7.99 -8.11
N MET A 153 13.10 8.59 -8.39
CA MET A 153 13.00 9.77 -9.27
C MET A 153 13.76 10.97 -8.70
N ASN A 154 13.70 11.19 -7.38
CA ASN A 154 14.46 12.24 -6.72
C ASN A 154 15.97 12.00 -6.86
N LYS A 155 16.44 10.77 -6.68
CA LYS A 155 17.86 10.43 -6.79
C LYS A 155 18.38 10.54 -8.23
N LEU A 156 17.59 10.09 -9.21
CA LEU A 156 17.91 10.27 -10.64
C LEU A 156 17.94 11.75 -11.04
N SER A 157 17.06 12.57 -10.46
CA SER A 157 17.06 14.03 -10.63
C SER A 157 18.33 14.68 -10.08
N GLN A 158 18.81 14.26 -8.90
CA GLN A 158 20.09 14.72 -8.34
C GLN A 158 21.29 14.39 -9.24
N ARG A 159 21.24 13.26 -9.96
CA ARG A 159 22.25 12.88 -10.97
C ARG A 159 22.09 13.61 -12.31
N GLN A 160 21.08 14.46 -12.44
CA GLN A 160 20.71 15.16 -13.66
C GLN A 160 20.48 14.21 -14.85
N SER A 161 20.07 12.97 -14.58
CA SER A 161 19.89 11.95 -15.61
C SER A 161 18.63 12.21 -16.42
N THR A 162 18.68 11.94 -17.72
CA THR A 162 17.48 11.87 -18.57
C THR A 162 16.91 10.46 -18.50
N VAL A 163 15.63 10.30 -18.16
CA VAL A 163 15.04 8.98 -17.92
C VAL A 163 13.88 8.74 -18.89
N LEU A 164 13.96 7.63 -19.64
CA LEU A 164 12.90 7.15 -20.51
C LEU A 164 12.27 5.90 -19.88
N ALA A 165 11.06 6.08 -19.36
CA ALA A 165 10.30 5.02 -18.72
C ALA A 165 9.54 4.18 -19.77
N MET A 166 9.92 2.92 -19.93
CA MET A 166 9.29 1.99 -20.87
C MET A 166 7.84 1.63 -20.49
N ASP A 167 7.46 1.81 -19.22
CA ASP A 167 6.07 1.68 -18.76
C ASP A 167 5.17 2.86 -19.15
N GLN A 168 5.75 4.01 -19.50
CA GLN A 168 5.00 5.23 -19.85
C GLN A 168 4.85 5.43 -21.36
N VAL A 169 5.20 4.44 -22.18
CA VAL A 169 4.99 4.50 -23.63
C VAL A 169 3.48 4.60 -23.91
N PRO A 170 3.02 5.66 -24.60
CA PRO A 170 1.60 5.80 -24.90
C PRO A 170 1.16 4.73 -25.91
N ARG A 171 0.00 4.11 -25.65
CA ARG A 171 -0.55 3.06 -26.50
C ARG A 171 -1.24 3.64 -27.74
N VAL A 172 -0.44 4.16 -28.67
CA VAL A 172 -0.87 4.69 -29.97
C VAL A 172 -0.32 3.84 -31.11
N THR A 173 -0.99 3.84 -32.27
CA THR A 173 -0.65 2.97 -33.41
C THR A 173 0.84 3.04 -33.82
N ILE A 174 1.41 4.23 -33.87
CA ILE A 174 2.83 4.44 -34.25
C ILE A 174 3.83 3.92 -33.22
N ALA A 175 3.39 3.68 -31.98
CA ALA A 175 4.24 3.28 -30.85
C ALA A 175 4.18 1.78 -30.54
N GLN A 176 3.29 1.03 -31.19
CA GLN A 176 3.08 -0.41 -30.91
C GLN A 176 4.36 -1.23 -31.09
N GLY A 177 5.21 -0.88 -32.06
CA GLY A 177 6.45 -1.61 -32.35
C GLY A 177 7.49 -1.58 -31.22
N TYR A 178 7.34 -0.70 -30.22
CA TYR A 178 8.24 -0.58 -29.07
C TYR A 178 7.51 -0.58 -27.71
N ASP A 179 6.27 -1.10 -27.67
CA ASP A 179 5.54 -1.28 -26.41
C ASP A 179 6.06 -2.50 -25.63
N ALA A 180 6.83 -2.21 -24.58
CA ALA A 180 7.41 -3.24 -23.72
C ALA A 180 6.36 -3.95 -22.85
N LEU A 181 5.30 -3.26 -22.41
CA LEU A 181 4.24 -3.85 -21.60
C LEU A 181 3.44 -4.87 -22.41
N SER A 182 3.11 -4.53 -23.66
CA SER A 182 2.45 -5.47 -24.58
C SER A 182 3.32 -6.70 -24.87
N SER A 183 4.62 -6.49 -25.07
CA SER A 183 5.57 -7.60 -25.29
C SER A 183 5.62 -8.55 -24.08
N MET A 184 5.71 -8.01 -22.86
CA MET A 184 5.75 -8.83 -21.64
C MET A 184 4.41 -9.51 -21.36
N ALA A 185 3.28 -8.83 -21.63
CA ALA A 185 1.96 -9.42 -21.51
C ALA A 185 1.76 -10.61 -22.45
N ASN A 186 2.24 -10.50 -23.71
CA ASN A 186 2.18 -11.60 -24.67
C ASN A 186 2.95 -12.84 -24.17
N ILE A 187 4.20 -12.65 -23.72
CA ILE A 187 5.03 -13.72 -23.14
C ILE A 187 4.36 -14.33 -21.90
N ALA A 188 3.80 -13.50 -21.01
CA ALA A 188 3.13 -13.96 -19.80
C ALA A 188 1.90 -14.81 -20.13
N GLY A 189 1.07 -14.38 -21.10
CA GLY A 189 -0.08 -15.14 -21.59
C GLY A 189 0.32 -16.51 -22.14
N TYR A 190 1.33 -16.57 -23.01
CA TYR A 190 1.87 -17.83 -23.53
C TYR A 190 2.42 -18.72 -22.41
N LYS A 191 3.26 -18.17 -21.52
CA LYS A 191 3.90 -18.91 -20.44
C LYS A 191 2.89 -19.48 -19.44
N ALA A 192 1.81 -18.75 -19.15
CA ALA A 192 0.74 -19.21 -18.28
C ALA A 192 0.13 -20.52 -18.79
N VAL A 193 -0.09 -20.64 -20.10
CA VAL A 193 -0.66 -21.87 -20.68
C VAL A 193 0.37 -23.01 -20.67
N VAL A 194 1.65 -22.74 -20.93
CA VAL A 194 2.71 -23.76 -20.83
C VAL A 194 2.84 -24.29 -19.40
N LEU A 195 2.77 -23.41 -18.39
CA LEU A 195 2.76 -23.83 -16.99
C LEU A 195 1.50 -24.63 -16.66
N ALA A 196 0.33 -24.18 -17.13
CA ALA A 196 -0.91 -24.93 -16.96
C ALA A 196 -0.81 -26.34 -17.55
N ALA A 197 -0.24 -26.50 -18.75
CA ALA A 197 -0.01 -27.80 -19.38
C ALA A 197 0.97 -28.68 -18.59
N ASN A 198 1.99 -28.09 -17.96
CA ASN A 198 2.94 -28.83 -17.13
C ASN A 198 2.33 -29.33 -15.82
N HIS A 199 1.43 -28.55 -15.22
CA HIS A 199 0.78 -28.89 -13.94
C HIS A 199 -0.52 -29.70 -14.11
N PHE A 200 -1.15 -29.64 -15.28
CA PHE A 200 -2.40 -30.33 -15.54
C PHE A 200 -2.15 -31.77 -16.01
N GLY A 201 -2.58 -32.75 -15.21
CA GLY A 201 -2.31 -34.18 -15.44
C GLY A 201 -3.11 -34.86 -16.58
N ARG A 202 -3.76 -34.10 -17.47
CA ARG A 202 -4.51 -34.62 -18.63
C ARG A 202 -4.08 -33.91 -19.91
N PHE A 203 -4.35 -34.55 -21.05
CA PHE A 203 -4.06 -33.95 -22.36
C PHE A 203 -4.90 -32.70 -22.63
N PHE A 204 -4.26 -31.67 -23.20
CA PHE A 204 -4.98 -30.53 -23.76
C PHE A 204 -5.75 -30.93 -25.03
N THR A 205 -5.10 -31.67 -25.92
CA THR A 205 -5.68 -32.15 -27.17
C THR A 205 -6.55 -33.39 -26.91
N GLY A 206 -7.80 -33.33 -27.37
CA GLY A 206 -8.68 -34.49 -27.40
C GLY A 206 -8.22 -35.50 -28.46
N GLN A 207 -8.27 -36.78 -28.13
CA GLN A 207 -7.77 -37.85 -29.00
C GLN A 207 -8.72 -39.05 -28.97
N ILE A 208 -8.82 -39.74 -30.10
CA ILE A 208 -9.48 -41.04 -30.20
C ILE A 208 -8.39 -42.07 -30.46
N THR A 209 -8.24 -43.01 -29.54
CA THR A 209 -7.26 -44.10 -29.64
C THR A 209 -7.97 -45.44 -29.52
N ALA A 210 -7.25 -46.53 -29.80
CA ALA A 210 -7.76 -47.88 -29.55
C ALA A 210 -8.15 -48.11 -28.07
N ALA A 211 -7.54 -47.36 -27.14
CA ALA A 211 -7.82 -47.44 -25.70
C ALA A 211 -9.02 -46.57 -25.25
N GLY A 212 -9.68 -45.88 -26.17
CA GLY A 212 -10.85 -45.05 -25.90
C GLY A 212 -10.68 -43.58 -26.28
N LYS A 213 -11.73 -42.80 -26.00
CA LYS A 213 -11.83 -41.38 -26.31
C LYS A 213 -11.43 -40.53 -25.11
N VAL A 214 -10.42 -39.68 -25.28
CA VAL A 214 -10.04 -38.67 -24.30
C VAL A 214 -10.58 -37.31 -24.77
N PRO A 215 -11.45 -36.62 -24.00
CA PRO A 215 -11.94 -35.31 -24.39
C PRO A 215 -10.83 -34.25 -24.29
N PRO A 216 -10.88 -33.19 -25.11
CA PRO A 216 -9.96 -32.06 -24.99
C PRO A 216 -10.18 -31.31 -23.67
N ALA A 217 -9.12 -30.68 -23.18
CA ALA A 217 -9.22 -29.78 -22.04
C ALA A 217 -10.07 -28.55 -22.40
N LYS A 218 -10.78 -28.01 -21.41
CA LYS A 218 -11.54 -26.77 -21.50
C LYS A 218 -10.83 -25.68 -20.72
N VAL A 219 -10.52 -24.58 -21.38
CA VAL A 219 -9.78 -23.44 -20.82
C VAL A 219 -10.67 -22.21 -20.82
N LEU A 220 -10.89 -21.60 -19.66
CA LEU A 220 -11.53 -20.30 -19.52
C LEU A 220 -10.46 -19.20 -19.45
N VAL A 221 -10.57 -18.18 -20.29
CA VAL A 221 -9.72 -16.99 -20.25
C VAL A 221 -10.55 -15.78 -19.84
N ILE A 222 -10.20 -15.15 -18.72
CA ILE A 222 -10.90 -13.96 -18.19
C ILE A 222 -10.03 -12.72 -18.45
N GLY A 223 -10.54 -11.80 -19.26
CA GLY A 223 -9.86 -10.61 -19.77
C GLY A 223 -9.23 -10.85 -21.15
N GLY A 224 -9.67 -10.11 -22.17
CA GLY A 224 -9.18 -10.10 -23.54
C GLY A 224 -8.19 -8.96 -23.80
N GLY A 225 -7.22 -8.80 -22.89
CA GLY A 225 -6.02 -7.99 -23.13
C GLY A 225 -4.97 -8.76 -23.94
N VAL A 226 -3.78 -8.18 -24.10
CA VAL A 226 -2.67 -8.84 -24.84
C VAL A 226 -2.31 -10.20 -24.22
N ALA A 227 -2.27 -10.30 -22.88
CA ALA A 227 -2.00 -11.56 -22.19
C ALA A 227 -3.13 -12.59 -22.39
N GLY A 228 -4.39 -12.16 -22.29
CA GLY A 228 -5.55 -13.02 -22.47
C GLY A 228 -5.63 -13.59 -23.88
N LEU A 229 -5.43 -12.77 -24.91
CA LEU A 229 -5.43 -13.22 -26.30
C LEU A 229 -4.25 -14.15 -26.60
N ALA A 230 -3.06 -13.87 -26.05
CA ALA A 230 -1.92 -14.77 -26.17
C ALA A 230 -2.19 -16.13 -25.51
N ALA A 231 -2.82 -16.14 -24.33
CA ALA A 231 -3.24 -17.37 -23.65
C ALA A 231 -4.30 -18.13 -24.46
N ALA A 232 -5.32 -17.43 -24.98
CA ALA A 232 -6.35 -18.06 -25.82
C ALA A 232 -5.76 -18.69 -27.08
N GLY A 233 -4.88 -17.98 -27.79
CA GLY A 233 -4.19 -18.50 -28.96
C GLY A 233 -3.31 -19.72 -28.63
N ALA A 234 -2.52 -19.64 -27.56
CA ALA A 234 -1.66 -20.76 -27.14
C ALA A 234 -2.48 -21.99 -26.74
N ALA A 235 -3.50 -21.84 -25.90
CA ALA A 235 -4.38 -22.93 -25.48
C ALA A 235 -5.12 -23.56 -26.67
N LYS A 236 -5.63 -22.74 -27.59
CA LYS A 236 -6.29 -23.21 -28.81
C LYS A 236 -5.35 -24.00 -29.70
N SER A 237 -4.12 -23.51 -29.88
CA SER A 237 -3.09 -24.20 -30.69
C SER A 237 -2.68 -25.56 -30.12
N MET A 238 -2.78 -25.73 -28.80
CA MET A 238 -2.56 -27.01 -28.11
C MET A 238 -3.79 -27.93 -28.13
N GLY A 239 -4.86 -27.57 -28.84
CA GLY A 239 -6.04 -28.42 -29.06
C GLY A 239 -7.08 -28.38 -27.96
N ALA A 240 -7.00 -27.41 -27.04
CA ALA A 240 -8.03 -27.19 -26.03
C ALA A 240 -9.26 -26.46 -26.60
N ILE A 241 -10.40 -26.63 -25.95
CA ILE A 241 -11.58 -25.79 -26.15
C ILE A 241 -11.39 -24.54 -25.30
N VAL A 242 -11.37 -23.36 -25.92
CA VAL A 242 -11.16 -22.09 -25.22
C VAL A 242 -12.47 -21.32 -25.14
N ARG A 243 -12.81 -20.86 -23.95
CA ARG A 243 -13.91 -19.92 -23.68
C ARG A 243 -13.31 -18.61 -23.18
N GLY A 244 -13.70 -17.48 -23.74
CA GLY A 244 -13.12 -16.18 -23.43
C GLY A 244 -14.18 -15.20 -22.91
N PHE A 245 -13.86 -14.42 -21.89
CA PHE A 245 -14.72 -13.36 -21.38
C PHE A 245 -13.96 -12.03 -21.29
N ASP A 246 -14.58 -10.92 -21.69
CA ASP A 246 -14.13 -9.55 -21.45
C ASP A 246 -15.37 -8.64 -21.40
N THR A 247 -15.31 -7.55 -20.62
CA THR A 247 -16.41 -6.58 -20.52
C THR A 247 -16.54 -5.70 -21.76
N ARG A 248 -15.51 -5.66 -22.62
CA ARG A 248 -15.48 -4.87 -23.86
C ARG A 248 -15.91 -5.73 -25.06
N PRO A 249 -16.93 -5.30 -25.83
CA PRO A 249 -17.38 -6.04 -27.02
C PRO A 249 -16.27 -6.30 -28.05
N ALA A 250 -15.37 -5.33 -28.26
CA ALA A 250 -14.25 -5.48 -29.19
C ALA A 250 -13.30 -6.63 -28.83
N ALA A 251 -13.12 -6.91 -27.54
CA ALA A 251 -12.28 -8.01 -27.07
C ALA A 251 -12.97 -9.37 -27.22
N LEU A 252 -14.30 -9.43 -27.12
CA LEU A 252 -15.08 -10.64 -27.41
C LEU A 252 -15.00 -11.03 -28.89
N GLU A 253 -15.09 -10.06 -29.81
CA GLU A 253 -14.86 -10.29 -31.25
C GLU A 253 -13.43 -10.79 -31.53
N GLN A 254 -12.44 -10.28 -30.78
CA GLN A 254 -11.07 -10.79 -30.88
C GLN A 254 -10.96 -12.24 -30.39
N PHE A 255 -11.58 -12.61 -29.26
CA PHE A 255 -11.62 -14.00 -28.82
C PHE A 255 -12.24 -14.92 -29.89
N LYS A 256 -13.34 -14.49 -30.51
CA LYS A 256 -13.98 -15.21 -31.61
C LYS A 256 -13.04 -15.40 -32.80
N SER A 257 -12.29 -14.37 -33.18
CA SER A 257 -11.29 -14.46 -34.27
C SER A 257 -10.14 -15.44 -33.96
N PHE A 258 -9.82 -15.64 -32.68
CA PHE A 258 -8.83 -16.61 -32.19
C PHE A 258 -9.42 -18.04 -32.03
N GLY A 259 -10.69 -18.24 -32.40
CA GLY A 259 -11.38 -19.53 -32.29
C GLY A 259 -11.76 -19.92 -30.87
N ALA A 260 -11.82 -18.95 -29.95
CA ALA A 260 -12.40 -19.09 -28.62
C ALA A 260 -13.90 -18.76 -28.65
N GLU A 261 -14.67 -19.41 -27.79
CA GLU A 261 -16.09 -19.13 -27.57
C GLU A 261 -16.23 -17.86 -26.70
N PRO A 262 -16.74 -16.73 -27.22
CA PRO A 262 -16.96 -15.55 -26.40
C PRO A 262 -18.14 -15.80 -25.45
N LEU A 263 -17.96 -15.49 -24.18
CA LEU A 263 -19.01 -15.56 -23.16
C LEU A 263 -19.59 -14.17 -22.92
N GLU A 264 -20.91 -14.11 -22.78
CA GLU A 264 -21.66 -12.87 -22.54
C GLU A 264 -22.50 -12.98 -21.26
N VAL A 265 -22.75 -11.83 -20.62
CA VAL A 265 -23.69 -11.71 -19.50
C VAL A 265 -25.05 -11.28 -20.05
N ASP A 266 -26.15 -11.79 -19.49
CA ASP A 266 -27.51 -11.46 -19.93
C ASP A 266 -27.86 -9.96 -19.74
N LEU A 267 -27.12 -9.25 -18.87
CA LEU A 267 -27.26 -7.82 -18.64
C LEU A 267 -26.41 -7.02 -19.65
N LYS A 268 -27.07 -6.31 -20.57
CA LYS A 268 -26.39 -5.49 -21.57
C LYS A 268 -25.95 -4.14 -21.01
N GLU A 269 -24.72 -4.09 -20.51
CA GLU A 269 -24.01 -2.87 -20.16
C GLU A 269 -22.69 -2.80 -20.95
N SER A 270 -22.37 -1.66 -21.56
CA SER A 270 -21.08 -1.49 -22.27
C SER A 270 -19.96 -1.25 -21.27
N GLY A 271 -18.92 -2.09 -21.28
CA GLY A 271 -17.70 -1.92 -20.49
C GLY A 271 -16.62 -1.03 -21.12
N GLU A 272 -16.91 -0.33 -22.22
CA GLU A 272 -15.95 0.56 -22.88
C GLU A 272 -15.63 1.79 -22.01
N GLY A 273 -14.33 1.99 -21.74
CA GLY A 273 -13.77 3.17 -21.11
C GLY A 273 -12.92 4.01 -22.07
N VAL A 274 -12.26 5.04 -21.54
CA VAL A 274 -11.44 5.96 -22.34
C VAL A 274 -10.14 5.27 -22.80
N GLY A 275 -9.81 5.40 -24.09
CA GLY A 275 -8.53 4.91 -24.63
C GLY A 275 -8.41 3.39 -24.78
N GLY A 276 -9.54 2.68 -24.93
CA GLY A 276 -9.56 1.21 -25.13
C GLY A 276 -9.45 0.38 -23.85
N TYR A 277 -9.44 1.04 -22.68
CA TYR A 277 -9.51 0.40 -21.37
C TYR A 277 -10.96 0.06 -20.99
N ALA A 278 -11.13 -0.92 -20.10
CA ALA A 278 -12.43 -1.19 -19.49
C ALA A 278 -12.78 -0.10 -18.46
N LYS A 279 -14.06 0.27 -18.37
CA LYS A 279 -14.58 1.05 -17.23
C LYS A 279 -15.08 0.11 -16.13
N GLU A 280 -15.33 0.68 -14.95
CA GLU A 280 -15.99 -0.03 -13.85
C GLU A 280 -17.47 -0.26 -14.20
N MET A 281 -17.94 -1.50 -14.00
CA MET A 281 -19.30 -1.94 -14.32
C MET A 281 -20.25 -1.73 -13.15
N SER A 282 -21.56 -1.74 -13.40
CA SER A 282 -22.58 -1.72 -12.34
C SER A 282 -22.47 -2.96 -11.42
N LYS A 283 -23.00 -2.84 -10.20
CA LYS A 283 -23.00 -3.94 -9.24
C LYS A 283 -23.81 -5.13 -9.76
N GLU A 284 -24.92 -4.85 -10.43
CA GLU A 284 -25.81 -5.83 -11.04
C GLU A 284 -25.10 -6.60 -12.16
N PHE A 285 -24.26 -5.92 -12.95
CA PHE A 285 -23.42 -6.57 -13.95
C PHE A 285 -22.38 -7.49 -13.31
N ILE A 286 -21.70 -7.03 -12.25
CA ILE A 286 -20.70 -7.83 -11.54
C ILE A 286 -21.33 -9.08 -10.91
N GLU A 287 -22.52 -8.98 -10.32
CA GLU A 287 -23.22 -10.13 -9.76
C GLU A 287 -23.56 -11.18 -10.85
N ALA A 288 -24.02 -10.71 -12.02
CA ALA A 288 -24.32 -11.58 -13.15
C ALA A 288 -23.04 -12.17 -13.81
N GLU A 289 -21.95 -11.40 -13.85
CA GLU A 289 -20.62 -11.85 -14.27
C GLU A 289 -20.09 -12.97 -13.35
N MET A 290 -20.19 -12.80 -12.03
CA MET A 290 -19.80 -13.83 -11.06
C MET A 290 -20.66 -15.09 -11.19
N ALA A 291 -21.96 -14.95 -11.47
CA ALA A 291 -22.85 -16.08 -11.72
C ALA A 291 -22.45 -16.86 -13.00
N LEU A 292 -22.07 -16.15 -14.06
CA LEU A 292 -21.54 -16.74 -15.29
C LEU A 292 -20.24 -17.52 -15.01
N PHE A 293 -19.28 -16.92 -14.28
CA PHE A 293 -18.03 -17.61 -13.93
C PHE A 293 -18.27 -18.84 -13.06
N ALA A 294 -19.14 -18.75 -12.06
CA ALA A 294 -19.51 -19.89 -11.22
C ALA A 294 -20.10 -21.04 -12.05
N LYS A 295 -20.86 -20.74 -13.12
CA LYS A 295 -21.36 -21.75 -14.06
C LYS A 295 -20.22 -22.37 -14.87
N GLN A 296 -19.29 -21.57 -15.38
CA GLN A 296 -18.15 -22.05 -16.17
C GLN A 296 -17.18 -22.91 -15.37
N CYS A 297 -16.87 -22.53 -14.12
CA CYS A 297 -15.97 -23.27 -13.23
C CYS A 297 -16.39 -24.73 -12.97
N LYS A 298 -17.68 -25.07 -13.18
CA LYS A 298 -18.17 -26.45 -13.07
C LYS A 298 -17.74 -27.34 -14.23
N GLU A 299 -17.38 -26.75 -15.37
CA GLU A 299 -17.13 -27.48 -16.61
C GLU A 299 -15.71 -27.34 -17.13
N VAL A 300 -15.00 -26.25 -16.80
CA VAL A 300 -13.66 -25.99 -17.33
C VAL A 300 -12.60 -26.64 -16.48
N ASP A 301 -11.51 -27.04 -17.12
CA ASP A 301 -10.38 -27.70 -16.46
C ASP A 301 -9.33 -26.69 -15.99
N ILE A 302 -9.20 -25.56 -16.70
CA ILE A 302 -8.14 -24.57 -16.50
C ILE A 302 -8.74 -23.17 -16.62
N ILE A 303 -8.31 -22.26 -15.75
CA ILE A 303 -8.69 -20.84 -15.78
C ILE A 303 -7.41 -20.00 -15.90
N VAL A 304 -7.40 -19.07 -16.85
CA VAL A 304 -6.35 -18.06 -17.01
C VAL A 304 -6.97 -16.67 -16.84
N SER A 305 -6.78 -16.07 -15.67
CA SER A 305 -7.26 -14.72 -15.37
C SER A 305 -6.18 -13.67 -15.68
N THR A 306 -6.51 -12.70 -16.52
CA THR A 306 -5.61 -11.61 -16.93
C THR A 306 -6.16 -10.22 -16.63
N ALA A 307 -7.30 -10.16 -15.94
CA ALA A 307 -7.90 -8.95 -15.39
C ALA A 307 -7.03 -8.41 -14.24
N LEU A 308 -5.93 -7.77 -14.60
CA LEU A 308 -5.01 -7.14 -13.66
C LEU A 308 -5.04 -5.62 -13.84
N ILE A 309 -5.66 -4.95 -12.88
CA ILE A 309 -5.38 -3.55 -12.52
C ILE A 309 -4.86 -3.62 -11.07
N PRO A 310 -3.53 -3.75 -10.84
CA PRO A 310 -3.05 -4.11 -9.51
C PRO A 310 -3.34 -2.99 -8.51
N GLY A 311 -4.20 -3.24 -7.49
CA GLY A 311 -4.40 -2.43 -6.27
C GLY A 311 -4.74 -0.94 -6.43
N LEU A 312 -4.71 -0.42 -7.66
CA LEU A 312 -4.58 0.98 -8.00
C LEU A 312 -5.91 1.70 -7.88
N THR A 313 -7.04 1.06 -8.18
CA THR A 313 -8.33 1.76 -8.12
C THR A 313 -8.73 2.04 -6.69
N ILE A 314 -8.60 1.05 -5.79
CA ILE A 314 -8.88 1.24 -4.36
C ILE A 314 -7.80 2.15 -3.76
N ALA A 315 -6.51 1.81 -3.90
CA ALA A 315 -5.44 2.60 -3.29
C ALA A 315 -5.28 4.04 -3.84
N LYS A 316 -5.66 4.33 -5.10
CA LYS A 316 -5.68 5.72 -5.64
C LYS A 316 -6.94 6.50 -5.28
N ARG A 317 -8.04 5.83 -4.96
CA ARG A 317 -9.30 6.50 -4.61
C ARG A 317 -9.44 6.73 -3.11
N ILE A 318 -8.70 5.98 -2.27
CA ILE A 318 -8.71 6.25 -0.83
C ILE A 318 -7.99 7.57 -0.53
N GLU A 319 -8.58 8.36 0.35
CA GLU A 319 -7.86 9.47 0.98
C GLU A 319 -6.89 8.89 2.03
N ILE A 320 -5.77 9.56 2.30
CA ILE A 320 -4.80 9.14 3.32
C ILE A 320 -5.44 9.07 4.72
N SER A 321 -6.50 9.85 4.96
CA SER A 321 -7.31 9.77 6.18
C SER A 321 -8.01 8.43 6.37
N ASP A 322 -8.28 7.68 5.29
CA ASP A 322 -8.98 6.39 5.31
C ASP A 322 -8.03 5.18 5.28
N LEU A 323 -6.71 5.42 5.36
CA LEU A 323 -5.69 4.39 5.39
C LEU A 323 -5.90 3.34 6.52
N PRO A 324 -6.33 3.71 7.74
CA PRO A 324 -6.58 2.72 8.80
C PRO A 324 -7.63 1.66 8.41
N GLN A 325 -8.70 2.08 7.72
CA GLN A 325 -9.76 1.19 7.25
C GLN A 325 -9.24 0.23 6.18
N LEU A 326 -8.44 0.74 5.23
CA LEU A 326 -7.87 -0.10 4.18
C LEU A 326 -6.91 -1.15 4.75
N VAL A 327 -6.08 -0.78 5.72
CA VAL A 327 -5.16 -1.70 6.41
C VAL A 327 -5.95 -2.81 7.12
N ALA A 328 -7.00 -2.46 7.85
CA ALA A 328 -7.90 -3.45 8.46
C ALA A 328 -8.53 -4.36 7.40
N ALA A 329 -9.01 -3.82 6.28
CA ALA A 329 -9.56 -4.63 5.20
C ALA A 329 -8.53 -5.60 4.58
N PHE A 330 -7.26 -5.21 4.46
CA PHE A 330 -6.23 -6.12 3.96
C PHE A 330 -5.94 -7.29 4.91
N HIS A 331 -5.87 -7.05 6.21
CA HIS A 331 -5.68 -8.13 7.18
C HIS A 331 -6.81 -9.16 7.11
N SER A 332 -8.04 -8.73 6.84
CA SER A 332 -9.14 -9.68 6.70
C SER A 332 -8.95 -10.62 5.51
N LEU A 333 -8.51 -10.08 4.37
CA LEU A 333 -8.22 -10.88 3.16
C LEU A 333 -7.08 -11.87 3.40
N VAL A 334 -6.02 -11.47 4.13
CA VAL A 334 -4.93 -12.38 4.51
C VAL A 334 -5.44 -13.48 5.44
N GLY A 335 -6.24 -13.13 6.44
CA GLY A 335 -6.83 -14.12 7.36
C GLY A 335 -7.74 -15.13 6.64
N LEU A 336 -8.57 -14.66 5.71
CA LEU A 336 -9.43 -15.53 4.91
C LEU A 336 -8.61 -16.44 3.99
N ALA A 337 -7.57 -15.91 3.33
CA ALA A 337 -6.67 -16.71 2.51
C ALA A 337 -6.03 -17.84 3.33
N ALA A 338 -5.51 -17.54 4.53
CA ALA A 338 -4.95 -18.54 5.44
C ALA A 338 -5.93 -19.68 5.79
N VAL A 339 -7.19 -19.34 6.09
CA VAL A 339 -8.25 -20.34 6.34
C VAL A 339 -8.46 -21.22 5.11
N LEU A 340 -8.58 -20.61 3.93
CA LEU A 340 -8.83 -21.32 2.68
C LEU A 340 -7.65 -22.23 2.31
N THR A 341 -6.40 -21.75 2.45
CA THR A 341 -5.19 -22.53 2.19
C THR A 341 -5.11 -23.73 3.11
N CYS A 342 -5.31 -23.55 4.43
CA CYS A 342 -5.20 -24.64 5.39
C CYS A 342 -6.26 -25.72 5.18
N ILE A 343 -7.50 -25.34 4.86
CA ILE A 343 -8.58 -26.28 4.55
C ILE A 343 -8.29 -26.99 3.23
N ALA A 344 -7.90 -26.26 2.19
CA ALA A 344 -7.62 -26.82 0.87
C ALA A 344 -6.46 -27.83 0.92
N GLU A 345 -5.37 -27.48 1.61
CA GLU A 345 -4.22 -28.39 1.74
C GLU A 345 -4.61 -29.65 2.51
N TYR A 346 -5.38 -29.52 3.59
CA TYR A 346 -5.90 -30.69 4.30
C TYR A 346 -6.74 -31.59 3.39
N MET A 347 -7.56 -31.03 2.50
CA MET A 347 -8.34 -31.81 1.52
C MET A 347 -7.45 -32.57 0.52
N ILE A 348 -6.39 -31.91 0.06
CA ILE A 348 -5.48 -32.46 -0.95
C ILE A 348 -4.59 -33.55 -0.34
N GLU A 349 -4.01 -33.30 0.83
CA GLU A 349 -3.03 -34.19 1.46
C GLU A 349 -3.67 -35.29 2.31
N TYR A 350 -4.97 -35.21 2.62
CA TYR A 350 -5.64 -36.22 3.44
C TYR A 350 -5.37 -37.69 3.03
N PRO A 351 -5.42 -38.07 1.73
CA PRO A 351 -5.12 -39.44 1.30
C PRO A 351 -3.68 -39.89 1.58
N HIS A 352 -2.77 -38.94 1.81
CA HIS A 352 -1.34 -39.18 2.02
C HIS A 352 -0.94 -39.10 3.50
N LEU A 353 -1.77 -38.47 4.35
CA LEU A 353 -1.49 -38.27 5.78
C LEU A 353 -1.23 -39.58 6.54
N ASP A 354 -1.93 -40.68 6.26
CA ASP A 354 -1.76 -41.95 6.97
C ASP A 354 -0.36 -42.57 6.78
N THR A 355 0.32 -42.21 5.69
CA THR A 355 1.66 -42.71 5.35
C THR A 355 2.77 -41.68 5.56
N HIS A 356 2.43 -40.44 5.89
CA HIS A 356 3.39 -39.35 5.95
C HIS A 356 4.06 -39.27 7.34
N PRO A 357 5.40 -39.35 7.45
CA PRO A 357 6.09 -39.32 8.74
C PRO A 357 5.89 -38.01 9.52
N ALA A 358 5.54 -36.93 8.81
CA ALA A 358 5.25 -35.61 9.40
C ALA A 358 3.74 -35.29 9.53
N ALA A 359 2.84 -36.26 9.38
CA ALA A 359 1.39 -36.03 9.36
C ALA A 359 0.87 -35.26 10.59
N GLY A 360 1.41 -35.54 11.78
CA GLY A 360 1.04 -34.83 13.00
C GLY A 360 1.36 -33.33 12.95
N VAL A 361 2.51 -32.97 12.34
CA VAL A 361 2.92 -31.56 12.19
C VAL A 361 2.02 -30.86 11.19
N LEU A 362 1.80 -31.45 10.00
CA LEU A 362 0.94 -30.87 8.96
C LEU A 362 -0.48 -30.62 9.48
N LYS A 363 -1.07 -31.59 10.19
CA LYS A 363 -2.37 -31.43 10.86
C LYS A 363 -2.33 -30.28 11.86
N THR A 364 -1.35 -30.26 12.76
CA THR A 364 -1.23 -29.22 13.79
C THR A 364 -1.16 -27.82 13.17
N VAL A 365 -0.31 -27.66 12.16
CA VAL A 365 -0.09 -26.37 11.48
C VAL A 365 -1.34 -25.93 10.72
N ALA A 366 -2.02 -26.83 10.00
CA ALA A 366 -3.27 -26.53 9.31
C ALA A 366 -4.37 -26.06 10.29
N TYR A 367 -4.48 -26.70 11.45
CA TYR A 367 -5.46 -26.32 12.47
C TYR A 367 -5.15 -24.94 13.08
N LEU A 368 -3.88 -24.69 13.42
CA LEU A 368 -3.45 -23.39 13.98
C LEU A 368 -3.57 -22.27 12.95
N GLY A 369 -3.16 -22.50 11.70
CA GLY A 369 -3.31 -21.54 10.60
C GLY A 369 -4.78 -21.18 10.35
N THR A 370 -5.67 -22.18 10.37
CA THR A 370 -7.13 -21.97 10.27
C THR A 370 -7.66 -21.13 11.43
N TYR A 371 -7.25 -21.42 12.67
CA TYR A 371 -7.69 -20.66 13.85
C TYR A 371 -7.20 -19.20 13.81
N ILE A 372 -5.91 -18.97 13.57
CA ILE A 372 -5.31 -17.63 13.51
C ILE A 372 -5.94 -16.84 12.36
N GLY A 373 -6.10 -17.47 11.19
CA GLY A 373 -6.75 -16.87 10.02
C GLY A 373 -8.20 -16.46 10.30
N GLY A 374 -8.99 -17.31 10.97
CA GLY A 374 -10.38 -17.01 11.31
C GLY A 374 -10.56 -15.85 12.29
N VAL A 375 -9.72 -15.77 13.35
CA VAL A 375 -9.70 -14.62 14.26
C VAL A 375 -9.30 -13.35 13.51
N THR A 376 -8.28 -13.44 12.66
CA THR A 376 -7.75 -12.30 11.90
C THR A 376 -8.78 -11.76 10.91
N PHE A 377 -9.46 -12.66 10.18
CA PHE A 377 -10.52 -12.33 9.24
C PHE A 377 -11.63 -11.52 9.89
N SER A 378 -12.27 -12.08 10.92
CA SER A 378 -13.48 -11.49 11.48
C SER A 378 -13.17 -10.30 12.38
N GLY A 379 -12.08 -10.34 13.15
CA GLY A 379 -11.64 -9.20 13.95
C GLY A 379 -11.33 -7.99 13.08
N SER A 380 -10.66 -8.21 11.94
CA SER A 380 -10.31 -7.13 11.02
C SER A 380 -11.54 -6.53 10.33
N LEU A 381 -12.57 -7.33 10.02
CA LEU A 381 -13.84 -6.83 9.50
C LEU A 381 -14.61 -5.98 10.53
N VAL A 382 -14.61 -6.36 11.80
CA VAL A 382 -15.23 -5.54 12.87
C VAL A 382 -14.44 -4.23 13.06
N ALA A 383 -13.10 -4.28 13.02
CA ALA A 383 -12.26 -3.10 13.09
C ALA A 383 -12.53 -2.14 11.93
N TYR A 384 -12.59 -2.66 10.69
CA TYR A 384 -12.99 -1.91 9.51
C TYR A 384 -14.37 -1.25 9.70
N GLY A 385 -15.37 -2.03 10.12
CA GLY A 385 -16.74 -1.53 10.32
C GLY A 385 -16.81 -0.40 11.36
N LYS A 386 -16.06 -0.50 12.46
CA LYS A 386 -16.00 0.56 13.49
C LYS A 386 -15.27 1.81 13.02
N LEU A 387 -14.18 1.68 12.27
CA LEU A 387 -13.41 2.82 11.77
C LEU A 387 -14.13 3.56 10.64
N GLN A 388 -14.84 2.81 9.78
CA GLN A 388 -15.64 3.35 8.69
C GLN A 388 -16.96 3.99 9.18
N GLY A 389 -17.34 3.78 10.45
CA GLY A 389 -18.60 4.26 11.02
C GLY A 389 -19.83 3.43 10.62
N LEU A 390 -19.63 2.25 10.04
CA LEU A 390 -20.70 1.28 9.76
C LEU A 390 -21.19 0.59 11.05
N LEU A 391 -20.31 0.47 12.04
CA LEU A 391 -20.58 -0.03 13.38
C LEU A 391 -20.35 1.06 14.41
N SER A 392 -21.06 0.99 15.54
CA SER A 392 -20.85 1.91 16.65
C SER A 392 -19.40 1.80 17.17
N SER A 393 -18.74 2.95 17.31
CA SER A 393 -17.41 3.05 17.90
C SER A 393 -17.41 2.76 19.41
N ALA A 394 -18.58 2.70 20.06
CA ALA A 394 -18.69 2.31 21.47
C ALA A 394 -18.33 0.82 21.67
N PRO A 395 -17.70 0.46 22.79
CA PRO A 395 -17.42 -0.94 23.11
C PRO A 395 -18.74 -1.69 23.38
N LEU A 396 -18.97 -2.81 22.69
CA LEU A 396 -20.15 -3.66 22.90
C LEU A 396 -19.89 -4.66 24.02
N LEU A 397 -20.54 -4.46 25.17
CA LEU A 397 -20.31 -5.27 26.37
C LEU A 397 -21.42 -6.31 26.56
N LEU A 398 -21.17 -7.55 26.12
CA LEU A 398 -22.09 -8.66 26.34
C LEU A 398 -22.06 -9.13 27.82
N PRO A 399 -23.21 -9.48 28.42
CA PRO A 399 -23.25 -10.14 29.73
C PRO A 399 -22.40 -11.42 29.72
N GLY A 400 -21.47 -11.56 30.68
CA GLY A 400 -20.61 -12.74 30.77
C GLY A 400 -19.57 -12.90 29.65
N ARG A 401 -19.20 -11.82 28.94
CA ARG A 401 -18.25 -11.85 27.80
C ARG A 401 -16.96 -12.63 28.04
N HIS A 402 -16.40 -12.55 29.26
CA HIS A 402 -15.16 -13.25 29.60
C HIS A 402 -15.36 -14.76 29.65
N MET A 403 -16.50 -15.22 30.18
CA MET A 403 -16.87 -16.62 30.20
C MET A 403 -17.14 -17.14 28.78
N LEU A 404 -17.78 -16.33 27.92
CA LEU A 404 -17.99 -16.66 26.51
C LEU A 404 -16.65 -16.78 25.76
N ASN A 405 -15.75 -15.82 25.90
CA ASN A 405 -14.46 -15.88 25.21
C ASN A 405 -13.58 -17.03 25.74
N ALA A 406 -13.62 -17.30 27.05
CA ALA A 406 -12.93 -18.44 27.65
C ALA A 406 -13.49 -19.78 27.13
N SER A 407 -14.81 -19.90 26.98
CA SER A 407 -15.42 -21.13 26.46
C SER A 407 -15.15 -21.33 24.97
N LEU A 408 -15.16 -20.26 24.16
CA LEU A 408 -14.76 -20.31 22.75
C LEU A 408 -13.30 -20.76 22.60
N MET A 409 -12.40 -20.23 23.43
CA MET A 409 -11.00 -20.64 23.44
C MET A 409 -10.84 -22.09 23.88
N ALA A 410 -11.49 -22.50 24.97
CA ALA A 410 -11.45 -23.87 25.46
C ALA A 410 -12.00 -24.88 24.43
N ALA A 411 -13.09 -24.54 23.74
CA ALA A 411 -13.65 -25.36 22.66
C ALA A 411 -12.70 -25.44 21.46
N SER A 412 -12.04 -24.33 21.10
CA SER A 412 -11.06 -24.29 20.00
C SER A 412 -9.81 -25.13 20.31
N VAL A 413 -9.30 -25.06 21.54
CA VAL A 413 -8.17 -25.91 21.96
C VAL A 413 -8.59 -27.37 22.09
N GLY A 414 -9.76 -27.62 22.68
CA GLY A 414 -10.31 -28.97 22.86
C GLY A 414 -10.61 -29.67 21.53
N GLY A 415 -11.05 -28.93 20.51
CA GLY A 415 -11.32 -29.44 19.17
C GLY A 415 -10.08 -30.00 18.44
N MET A 416 -8.88 -29.65 18.88
CA MET A 416 -7.63 -30.26 18.38
C MET A 416 -7.54 -31.75 18.76
N VAL A 417 -8.06 -32.15 19.92
CA VAL A 417 -7.97 -33.54 20.40
C VAL A 417 -8.66 -34.52 19.44
N PRO A 418 -9.96 -34.38 19.11
CA PRO A 418 -10.60 -35.27 18.13
C PRO A 418 -10.02 -35.10 16.72
N PHE A 419 -9.50 -33.92 16.37
CA PHE A 419 -8.83 -33.69 15.09
C PHE A 419 -7.55 -34.52 14.96
N MET A 420 -6.75 -34.62 16.02
CA MET A 420 -5.49 -35.36 16.03
C MET A 420 -5.69 -36.86 16.17
N LEU A 421 -6.60 -37.30 17.04
CA LEU A 421 -6.82 -38.72 17.35
C LEU A 421 -7.62 -39.47 16.28
N SER A 422 -8.41 -38.76 15.47
CA SER A 422 -9.17 -39.38 14.38
C SER A 422 -8.39 -39.32 13.06
N SER A 423 -8.37 -40.45 12.35
CA SER A 423 -7.94 -40.53 10.96
C SER A 423 -9.09 -40.33 9.97
N SER A 424 -10.34 -40.16 10.43
CA SER A 424 -11.50 -39.99 9.56
C SER A 424 -11.54 -38.59 8.93
N TYR A 425 -11.66 -38.53 7.60
CA TYR A 425 -11.85 -37.30 6.84
C TYR A 425 -13.01 -36.47 7.38
N GLY A 426 -14.15 -37.12 7.64
CA GLY A 426 -15.35 -36.44 8.12
C GLY A 426 -15.14 -35.78 9.48
N THR A 427 -14.46 -36.46 10.41
CA THR A 427 -14.10 -35.88 11.70
C THR A 427 -13.09 -34.74 11.53
N GLY A 428 -12.05 -34.96 10.71
CA GLY A 428 -10.99 -33.98 10.50
C GLY A 428 -11.50 -32.68 9.89
N MET A 429 -12.29 -32.79 8.81
CA MET A 429 -12.94 -31.66 8.17
C MET A 429 -13.96 -30.99 9.09
N GLY A 430 -14.74 -31.77 9.84
CA GLY A 430 -15.66 -31.24 10.84
C GLY A 430 -14.94 -30.41 11.92
N CYS A 431 -13.76 -30.82 12.35
CA CYS A 431 -12.96 -30.06 13.31
C CYS A 431 -12.34 -28.79 12.70
N LEU A 432 -11.87 -28.83 11.44
CA LEU A 432 -11.34 -27.65 10.75
C LEU A 432 -12.43 -26.59 10.48
N LEU A 433 -13.60 -27.00 10.02
CA LEU A 433 -14.75 -26.12 9.85
C LEU A 433 -15.26 -25.62 11.20
N GLY A 434 -15.27 -26.49 12.21
CA GLY A 434 -15.63 -26.14 13.59
C GLY A 434 -14.72 -25.06 14.17
N VAL A 435 -13.40 -25.22 14.06
CA VAL A 435 -12.44 -24.22 14.56
C VAL A 435 -12.48 -22.94 13.75
N SER A 436 -12.71 -23.00 12.43
CA SER A 436 -12.95 -21.81 11.60
C SER A 436 -14.17 -21.01 12.09
N GLY A 437 -15.27 -21.69 12.39
CA GLY A 437 -16.47 -21.06 12.98
C GLY A 437 -16.20 -20.45 14.36
N LEU A 438 -15.57 -21.21 15.27
CA LEU A 438 -15.26 -20.75 16.63
C LEU A 438 -14.31 -19.55 16.64
N SER A 439 -13.23 -19.61 15.85
CA SER A 439 -12.26 -18.51 15.71
C SER A 439 -12.87 -17.26 15.08
N THR A 440 -13.72 -17.42 14.07
CA THR A 440 -14.48 -16.32 13.46
C THR A 440 -15.38 -15.65 14.50
N VAL A 441 -16.14 -16.42 15.29
CA VAL A 441 -16.97 -15.86 16.38
C VAL A 441 -16.11 -15.15 17.41
N MET A 442 -14.99 -15.75 17.80
CA MET A 442 -14.09 -15.18 18.80
C MET A 442 -13.46 -13.85 18.34
N GLY A 443 -13.06 -13.75 17.07
CA GLY A 443 -12.55 -12.49 16.50
C GLY A 443 -13.61 -11.37 16.53
N VAL A 444 -14.88 -11.70 16.30
CA VAL A 444 -16.00 -10.74 16.45
C VAL A 444 -16.18 -10.33 17.90
N THR A 445 -16.30 -11.29 18.83
CA THR A 445 -16.62 -10.99 20.23
C THR A 445 -15.51 -10.21 20.93
N LEU A 446 -14.24 -10.53 20.65
CA LEU A 446 -13.10 -9.79 21.19
C LEU A 446 -13.05 -8.37 20.62
N THR A 447 -13.12 -8.21 19.29
CA THR A 447 -12.95 -6.90 18.65
C THR A 447 -14.14 -5.96 18.88
N ALA A 448 -15.36 -6.50 18.96
CA ALA A 448 -16.56 -5.69 19.20
C ALA A 448 -16.57 -5.04 20.59
N ALA A 449 -15.96 -5.69 21.58
CA ALA A 449 -15.82 -5.20 22.94
C ALA A 449 -14.78 -4.08 23.08
N ILE A 450 -14.02 -3.78 22.02
CA ILE A 450 -12.99 -2.74 22.01
C ILE A 450 -13.59 -1.43 21.48
N GLY A 451 -13.25 -0.33 22.15
CA GLY A 451 -13.68 1.01 21.79
C GLY A 451 -12.95 1.55 20.57
N GLY A 452 -13.56 2.50 19.87
CA GLY A 452 -13.04 3.04 18.61
C GLY A 452 -11.67 3.71 18.70
N ALA A 453 -11.26 4.29 19.83
CA ALA A 453 -9.93 4.90 19.93
C ALA A 453 -8.83 3.93 20.37
N ASP A 454 -9.19 2.76 20.92
CA ASP A 454 -8.25 1.65 21.13
C ASP A 454 -8.10 0.76 19.87
N MET A 455 -8.95 1.00 18.85
CA MET A 455 -8.93 0.26 17.60
C MET A 455 -7.57 0.21 16.89
N PRO A 456 -6.72 1.26 16.93
CA PRO A 456 -5.39 1.21 16.33
C PRO A 456 -4.50 0.10 16.94
N VAL A 457 -4.63 -0.18 18.25
CA VAL A 457 -3.93 -1.31 18.89
C VAL A 457 -4.44 -2.63 18.31
N VAL A 458 -5.76 -2.76 18.10
CA VAL A 458 -6.34 -3.97 17.50
C VAL A 458 -5.82 -4.20 16.08
N ILE A 459 -5.70 -3.13 15.27
CA ILE A 459 -5.16 -3.24 13.90
C ILE A 459 -3.74 -3.81 13.92
N THR A 460 -2.90 -3.37 14.86
CA THR A 460 -1.50 -3.83 14.95
C THR A 460 -1.37 -5.25 15.49
N VAL A 461 -2.26 -5.67 16.41
CA VAL A 461 -2.34 -7.06 16.88
C VAL A 461 -2.77 -7.98 15.74
N LEU A 462 -3.81 -7.60 14.99
CA LEU A 462 -4.29 -8.37 13.85
C LEU A 462 -3.28 -8.38 12.69
N ASN A 463 -2.48 -7.31 12.54
CA ASN A 463 -1.32 -7.32 11.64
C ASN A 463 -0.33 -8.42 12.04
N SER A 464 -0.02 -8.52 13.35
CA SER A 464 0.85 -9.57 13.88
C SER A 464 0.29 -10.97 13.57
N TYR A 465 -1.02 -11.17 13.80
CA TYR A 465 -1.68 -12.45 13.51
C TYR A 465 -1.66 -12.80 12.03
N SER A 466 -1.79 -11.82 11.13
CA SER A 466 -1.68 -12.04 9.69
C SER A 466 -0.28 -12.57 9.30
N GLY A 467 0.77 -12.08 9.94
CA GLY A 467 2.14 -12.61 9.81
C GLY A 467 2.29 -14.03 10.33
N TRP A 468 1.76 -14.34 11.53
CA TRP A 468 1.84 -15.70 12.09
C TRP A 468 1.00 -16.72 11.32
N ALA A 469 -0.11 -16.30 10.72
CA ALA A 469 -0.88 -17.13 9.79
C ALA A 469 -0.05 -17.49 8.54
N LEU A 470 0.70 -16.52 8.00
CA LEU A 470 1.61 -16.77 6.88
C LEU A 470 2.78 -17.70 7.26
N CYS A 471 3.27 -17.65 8.50
CA CYS A 471 4.21 -18.66 9.01
C CYS A 471 3.59 -20.05 9.04
N ALA A 472 2.33 -20.18 9.48
CA ALA A 472 1.63 -21.46 9.47
C ALA A 472 1.46 -22.00 8.04
N GLU A 473 1.05 -21.17 7.08
CA GLU A 473 1.03 -21.58 5.67
C GLU A 473 2.42 -21.98 5.16
N GLY A 474 3.47 -21.24 5.54
CA GLY A 474 4.85 -21.56 5.18
C GLY A 474 5.32 -22.91 5.72
N PHE A 475 4.99 -23.24 6.97
CA PHE A 475 5.28 -24.57 7.53
C PHE A 475 4.43 -25.68 6.88
N LEU A 476 3.19 -25.36 6.51
CA LEU A 476 2.28 -26.31 5.89
C LEU A 476 2.73 -26.67 4.46
N LEU A 477 3.24 -25.69 3.70
CA LEU A 477 3.66 -25.83 2.32
C LEU A 477 5.18 -26.04 2.15
N ASP A 478 5.93 -26.21 3.24
CA ASP A 478 7.40 -26.30 3.28
C ASP A 478 8.09 -25.15 2.51
N ASN A 479 7.64 -23.91 2.76
CA ASN A 479 8.08 -22.71 2.04
C ASN A 479 8.80 -21.69 2.94
N ASN A 480 10.12 -21.68 2.84
CA ASN A 480 11.01 -20.76 3.58
C ASN A 480 10.71 -19.27 3.36
N LEU A 481 10.24 -18.87 2.16
CA LEU A 481 9.94 -17.47 1.91
C LEU A 481 8.74 -17.02 2.74
N MET A 482 7.70 -17.84 2.82
CA MET A 482 6.48 -17.53 3.56
C MET A 482 6.77 -17.48 5.07
N THR A 483 7.61 -18.37 5.59
CA THR A 483 8.01 -18.33 7.01
C THR A 483 8.83 -17.08 7.34
N ILE A 484 9.77 -16.68 6.48
CA ILE A 484 10.59 -15.47 6.69
C ILE A 484 9.70 -14.21 6.65
N VAL A 485 8.87 -14.09 5.61
CA VAL A 485 7.97 -12.93 5.45
C VAL A 485 6.95 -12.88 6.58
N GLY A 486 6.37 -14.03 6.96
CA GLY A 486 5.42 -14.13 8.05
C GLY A 486 6.03 -13.70 9.39
N ALA A 487 7.25 -14.15 9.72
CA ALA A 487 7.92 -13.79 10.96
C ALA A 487 8.26 -12.30 11.01
N LEU A 488 8.66 -11.71 9.88
CA LEU A 488 8.94 -10.27 9.76
C LEU A 488 7.67 -9.44 10.00
N ILE A 489 6.55 -9.81 9.36
CA ILE A 489 5.25 -9.13 9.56
C ILE A 489 4.75 -9.33 11.01
N GLY A 490 4.82 -10.56 11.50
CA GLY A 490 4.37 -10.96 12.84
C GLY A 490 5.08 -10.18 13.94
N SER A 491 6.41 -10.12 13.89
CA SER A 491 7.24 -9.37 14.84
C SER A 491 7.02 -7.86 14.75
N SER A 492 6.93 -7.31 13.53
CA SER A 492 6.64 -5.88 13.30
C SER A 492 5.31 -5.46 13.94
N GLY A 493 4.24 -6.23 13.70
CA GLY A 493 2.92 -5.99 14.31
C GLY A 493 2.98 -6.02 15.83
N ALA A 494 3.66 -7.01 16.42
CA ALA A 494 3.76 -7.18 17.87
C ALA A 494 4.53 -6.03 18.54
N ILE A 495 5.66 -5.61 17.96
CA ILE A 495 6.46 -4.47 18.45
C ILE A 495 5.62 -3.19 18.39
N LEU A 496 4.90 -2.98 17.30
CA LEU A 496 4.07 -1.79 17.15
C LEU A 496 2.93 -1.78 18.16
N SER A 497 2.25 -2.90 18.40
CA SER A 497 1.23 -3.02 19.46
C SER A 497 1.80 -2.68 20.84
N TYR A 498 3.02 -3.15 21.14
CA TYR A 498 3.69 -2.86 22.40
C TYR A 498 3.97 -1.36 22.56
N ILE A 499 4.56 -0.72 21.55
CA ILE A 499 4.84 0.73 21.56
C ILE A 499 3.57 1.53 21.81
N MET A 500 2.47 1.18 21.14
CA MET A 500 1.18 1.86 21.34
C MET A 500 0.64 1.68 22.77
N CYS A 501 0.71 0.45 23.30
CA CYS A 501 0.29 0.15 24.67
C CYS A 501 1.08 0.97 25.71
N VAL A 502 2.40 1.03 25.56
CA VAL A 502 3.29 1.81 26.43
C VAL A 502 2.96 3.30 26.34
N ALA A 503 2.77 3.84 25.14
CA ALA A 503 2.44 5.25 24.93
C ALA A 503 1.05 5.65 25.49
N MET A 504 0.18 4.69 25.78
CA MET A 504 -1.14 4.90 26.43
C MET A 504 -1.12 4.56 27.93
N ASN A 505 0.01 4.10 28.47
CA ASN A 505 0.12 3.52 29.81
C ASN A 505 -0.92 2.40 30.10
N ARG A 506 -1.18 1.55 29.10
CA ARG A 506 -2.12 0.42 29.19
C ARG A 506 -1.44 -0.88 28.74
N SER A 507 -1.74 -1.98 29.42
CA SER A 507 -1.25 -3.30 29.01
C SER A 507 -2.08 -3.89 27.87
N LEU A 508 -1.47 -4.72 27.03
CA LEU A 508 -2.17 -5.40 25.93
C LEU A 508 -3.40 -6.21 26.40
N PRO A 509 -3.35 -6.99 27.50
CA PRO A 509 -4.52 -7.66 28.04
C PRO A 509 -5.64 -6.69 28.44
N ASN A 510 -5.31 -5.52 29.02
CA ASN A 510 -6.31 -4.53 29.40
C ASN A 510 -7.01 -3.93 28.18
N VAL A 511 -6.29 -3.75 27.07
CA VAL A 511 -6.86 -3.25 25.81
C VAL A 511 -7.77 -4.32 25.17
N ILE A 512 -7.29 -5.56 25.02
CA ILE A 512 -8.03 -6.64 24.34
C ILE A 512 -9.24 -7.13 25.15
N LEU A 513 -9.12 -7.20 26.48
CA LEU A 513 -10.18 -7.69 27.36
C LEU A 513 -11.14 -6.59 27.84
N GLY A 514 -10.92 -5.34 27.42
CA GLY A 514 -11.79 -4.20 27.72
C GLY A 514 -11.79 -3.79 29.19
N GLY A 515 -10.61 -3.74 29.81
CA GLY A 515 -10.42 -3.22 31.16
C GLY A 515 -10.53 -1.70 31.21
N TYR A 516 -11.24 -1.18 32.21
CA TYR A 516 -11.34 0.26 32.50
C TYR A 516 -10.09 0.74 33.25
N GLY A 517 -9.45 1.83 32.79
CA GLY A 517 -8.32 2.50 33.48
C GLY A 517 -6.92 2.18 32.94
N THR A 518 -5.94 3.03 33.28
CA THR A 518 -4.49 2.75 33.15
C THR A 518 -4.01 1.83 34.28
N THR A 519 -2.81 1.26 34.08
CA THR A 519 -2.19 0.38 35.11
C THR A 519 -1.82 1.11 36.41
N SER A 520 -1.81 2.44 36.38
CA SER A 520 -1.35 3.30 37.48
C SER A 520 -2.47 3.97 38.29
N THR A 521 -3.75 3.73 37.95
CA THR A 521 -4.86 4.36 38.66
C THR A 521 -5.05 3.79 40.08
N LEU A 522 -5.22 4.66 41.08
CA LEU A 522 -5.43 4.25 42.49
C LEU A 522 -6.91 3.96 42.86
N GLY A 523 -7.83 4.01 41.88
CA GLY A 523 -9.24 3.65 42.09
C GLY A 523 -10.08 4.65 42.92
N GLY A 524 -9.56 5.85 43.20
CA GLY A 524 -10.27 6.94 43.86
C GLY A 524 -11.13 7.78 42.90
N LYS A 525 -11.83 8.78 43.44
CA LYS A 525 -12.53 9.78 42.61
C LYS A 525 -11.48 10.70 41.95
N PRO A 526 -11.59 11.00 40.64
CA PRO A 526 -10.75 11.98 39.97
C PRO A 526 -10.82 13.35 40.65
N MET A 527 -9.74 14.12 40.57
CA MET A 527 -9.66 15.46 41.12
C MET A 527 -10.72 16.37 40.45
N GLU A 528 -11.45 17.13 41.27
CA GLU A 528 -12.47 18.05 40.77
C GLU A 528 -11.81 19.31 40.20
N ILE A 529 -12.15 19.68 38.96
CA ILE A 529 -11.56 20.84 38.30
C ILE A 529 -12.31 22.11 38.74
N VAL A 530 -11.59 23.04 39.35
CA VAL A 530 -12.11 24.32 39.84
C VAL A 530 -11.45 25.46 39.07
N GLY A 531 -12.25 26.29 38.41
CA GLY A 531 -11.75 27.48 37.70
C GLY A 531 -12.65 27.93 36.56
N THR A 532 -12.39 29.11 36.03
CA THR A 532 -13.00 29.63 34.80
C THR A 532 -11.97 29.59 33.68
N HIS A 533 -12.37 29.17 32.48
CA HIS A 533 -11.50 29.23 31.32
C HIS A 533 -11.38 30.66 30.80
N THR A 534 -10.24 31.00 30.21
CA THR A 534 -10.05 32.23 29.45
C THR A 534 -10.36 31.96 27.98
N GLU A 535 -11.17 32.79 27.34
CA GLU A 535 -11.50 32.66 25.91
C GLU A 535 -10.92 33.83 25.12
N VAL A 536 -10.37 33.54 23.94
CA VAL A 536 -9.82 34.53 23.00
C VAL A 536 -10.49 34.38 21.64
N ASN A 537 -10.59 35.49 20.92
CA ASN A 537 -11.05 35.48 19.52
C ASN A 537 -9.87 35.40 18.54
N VAL A 538 -10.18 35.33 17.24
CA VAL A 538 -9.18 35.22 16.17
C VAL A 538 -8.25 36.44 16.14
N ASP A 539 -8.76 37.66 16.34
CA ASP A 539 -7.94 38.89 16.34
C ASP A 539 -6.89 38.86 17.46
N GLN A 540 -7.32 38.56 18.69
CA GLN A 540 -6.44 38.45 19.84
C GLN A 540 -5.39 37.34 19.65
N THR A 541 -5.81 36.21 19.06
CA THR A 541 -4.90 35.10 18.74
C THR A 541 -3.82 35.54 17.77
N ILE A 542 -4.16 36.35 16.77
CA ILE A 542 -3.21 36.88 15.79
C ILE A 542 -2.19 37.81 16.45
N ASP A 543 -2.62 38.67 17.37
CA ASP A 543 -1.71 39.56 18.09
C ASP A 543 -0.71 38.76 18.95
N ILE A 544 -1.17 37.70 19.62
CA ILE A 544 -0.28 36.77 20.36
C ILE A 544 0.71 36.08 19.41
N ILE A 545 0.27 35.63 18.22
CA ILE A 545 1.15 34.99 17.22
C ILE A 545 2.20 35.97 16.69
N LYS A 546 1.88 37.27 16.56
CA LYS A 546 2.85 38.30 16.13
C LYS A 546 3.98 38.45 17.14
N GLU A 547 3.67 38.43 18.43
CA GLU A 547 4.65 38.62 19.52
C GLU A 547 5.56 37.41 19.74
N ALA A 548 5.08 36.19 19.47
CA ALA A 548 5.82 34.95 19.71
C ALA A 548 6.93 34.70 18.67
N ASN A 549 8.14 34.31 19.09
CA ASN A 549 9.24 33.95 18.18
C ASN A 549 9.48 32.44 18.09
N ASN A 550 9.26 31.70 19.19
CA ASN A 550 9.31 30.24 19.24
C ASN A 550 7.90 29.66 19.43
N ILE A 551 7.38 28.98 18.41
CA ILE A 551 6.02 28.45 18.35
C ILE A 551 6.05 26.93 18.18
N ILE A 552 5.35 26.21 19.06
CA ILE A 552 5.10 24.77 18.91
C ILE A 552 3.63 24.53 18.57
N ILE A 553 3.36 23.69 17.57
CA ILE A 553 2.01 23.24 17.22
C ILE A 553 1.86 21.79 17.66
N THR A 554 0.88 21.49 18.51
CA THR A 554 0.57 20.11 18.93
C THR A 554 -0.76 19.66 18.31
N PRO A 555 -0.74 19.04 17.13
CA PRO A 555 -1.95 18.61 16.44
C PRO A 555 -2.53 17.34 17.06
N GLY A 556 -3.85 17.19 16.96
CA GLY A 556 -4.57 15.94 17.25
C GLY A 556 -5.46 15.53 16.09
N TRP A 557 -6.19 14.42 16.25
CA TRP A 557 -7.11 13.91 15.22
C TRP A 557 -8.15 14.95 14.78
N GLY A 558 -8.56 15.86 15.67
CA GLY A 558 -9.52 16.92 15.34
C GLY A 558 -9.07 17.85 14.20
N LEU A 559 -7.76 18.09 14.05
CA LEU A 559 -7.21 18.89 12.95
C LEU A 559 -7.41 18.18 11.61
N CYS A 560 -7.07 16.89 11.54
CA CYS A 560 -7.17 16.10 10.32
C CYS A 560 -8.62 15.75 9.96
N ALA A 561 -9.46 15.45 10.95
CA ALA A 561 -10.87 15.17 10.75
C ALA A 561 -11.61 16.37 10.12
N ALA A 562 -11.17 17.59 10.41
CA ALA A 562 -11.68 18.82 9.81
C ALA A 562 -10.99 19.21 8.49
N LYS A 563 -10.00 18.44 8.02
CA LYS A 563 -9.13 18.79 6.88
C LYS A 563 -8.39 20.12 7.06
N ALA A 564 -8.01 20.47 8.29
CA ALA A 564 -7.37 21.74 8.65
C ALA A 564 -5.83 21.72 8.55
N GLN A 565 -5.21 20.60 8.17
CA GLN A 565 -3.76 20.49 7.96
C GLN A 565 -3.24 21.42 6.85
N TYR A 566 -4.02 21.65 5.79
CA TYR A 566 -3.64 22.49 4.66
C TYR A 566 -3.45 23.98 5.01
N PRO A 567 -4.43 24.67 5.64
CA PRO A 567 -4.24 26.06 6.06
C PRO A 567 -3.13 26.21 7.11
N ILE A 568 -2.93 25.20 7.97
CA ILE A 568 -1.84 25.19 8.95
C ILE A 568 -0.47 25.08 8.29
N ALA A 569 -0.29 24.23 7.27
CA ALA A 569 0.97 24.12 6.55
C ALA A 569 1.36 25.47 5.90
N ASP A 570 0.39 26.15 5.28
CA ASP A 570 0.60 27.49 4.71
C ASP A 570 0.90 28.53 5.79
N MET A 571 0.21 28.47 6.93
CA MET A 571 0.46 29.35 8.08
C MET A 571 1.89 29.20 8.59
N VAL A 572 2.35 27.96 8.80
CA VAL A 572 3.72 27.65 9.23
C VAL A 572 4.74 28.21 8.25
N LYS A 573 4.49 28.03 6.94
CA LYS A 573 5.36 28.60 5.91
C LYS A 573 5.48 30.12 6.02
N MET A 574 4.35 30.83 6.12
CA MET A 574 4.35 32.30 6.24
C MET A 574 5.06 32.78 7.52
N LEU A 575 4.86 32.10 8.65
CA LEU A 575 5.53 32.45 9.91
C LEU A 575 7.04 32.19 9.85
N LYS A 576 7.49 31.10 9.22
CA LYS A 576 8.92 30.83 8.98
C LYS A 576 9.56 31.86 8.05
N GLU A 577 8.84 32.34 7.04
CA GLU A 577 9.30 33.43 6.15
C GLU A 577 9.53 34.74 6.90
N GLN A 578 8.82 34.96 8.01
CA GLN A 578 9.03 36.09 8.93
C GLN A 578 10.15 35.84 9.97
N GLY A 579 10.91 34.74 9.83
CA GLY A 579 12.03 34.40 10.72
C GLY A 579 11.62 33.77 12.06
N LYS A 580 10.35 33.38 12.24
CA LYS A 580 9.91 32.68 13.46
C LYS A 580 10.31 31.21 13.43
N THR A 581 10.60 30.64 14.59
CA THR A 581 10.85 29.20 14.76
C THR A 581 9.52 28.51 14.99
N VAL A 582 9.07 27.69 14.04
CA VAL A 582 7.78 26.99 14.13
C VAL A 582 8.01 25.49 13.94
N ARG A 583 7.61 24.70 14.95
CA ARG A 583 7.81 23.25 15.01
C ARG A 583 6.51 22.53 15.40
N PHE A 584 6.40 21.26 15.06
CA PHE A 584 5.30 20.38 15.43
C PHE A 584 5.75 19.39 16.48
N GLY A 585 4.96 19.22 17.55
CA GLY A 585 5.14 18.15 18.53
C GLY A 585 4.08 17.07 18.35
N ILE A 586 4.51 15.86 17.99
CA ILE A 586 3.62 14.73 17.71
C ILE A 586 3.61 13.78 18.90
N HIS A 587 2.41 13.49 19.39
CA HIS A 587 2.23 12.45 20.39
C HIS A 587 2.14 11.07 19.71
N PRO A 588 2.79 10.00 20.22
CA PRO A 588 2.87 8.70 19.52
C PRO A 588 1.52 8.05 19.16
N VAL A 589 0.49 8.30 19.98
CA VAL A 589 -0.89 7.81 19.73
C VAL A 589 -1.85 8.86 19.19
N ALA A 590 -1.36 10.02 18.72
CA ALA A 590 -2.21 11.00 18.07
C ALA A 590 -2.65 10.51 16.67
N GLY A 591 -3.94 10.18 16.53
CA GLY A 591 -4.54 9.76 15.26
C GLY A 591 -5.40 8.51 15.42
N ARG A 592 -5.67 7.83 14.30
CA ARG A 592 -6.38 6.54 14.22
C ARG A 592 -5.49 5.40 13.72
N MET A 593 -4.19 5.65 13.56
CA MET A 593 -3.17 4.67 13.20
C MET A 593 -1.79 5.22 13.61
N PRO A 594 -0.82 4.36 13.98
CA PRO A 594 0.55 4.82 14.27
C PRO A 594 1.14 5.64 13.13
N GLY A 595 1.72 6.79 13.47
CA GLY A 595 2.36 7.70 12.51
C GLY A 595 1.42 8.37 11.52
N GLN A 596 0.09 8.22 11.66
CA GLN A 596 -0.87 8.77 10.70
C GLN A 596 -0.77 10.30 10.59
N LEU A 597 -0.53 10.97 11.72
CA LEU A 597 -0.45 12.42 11.77
C LEU A 597 0.77 12.95 11.01
N ASN A 598 1.92 12.28 11.12
CA ASN A 598 3.13 12.61 10.37
C ASN A 598 2.87 12.54 8.85
N VAL A 599 2.17 11.49 8.40
CA VAL A 599 1.83 11.33 6.97
C VAL A 599 0.85 12.40 6.49
N LEU A 600 -0.17 12.74 7.30
CA LEU A 600 -1.15 13.78 6.94
C LEU A 600 -0.56 15.19 6.92
N LEU A 601 0.41 15.48 7.79
CA LEU A 601 1.17 16.73 7.74
C LEU A 601 2.09 16.78 6.51
N ALA A 602 2.75 15.66 6.17
CA ALA A 602 3.56 15.57 4.97
C ALA A 602 2.72 15.72 3.68
N GLU A 603 1.51 15.15 3.63
CA GLU A 603 0.55 15.36 2.55
C GLU A 603 0.18 16.85 2.39
N ALA A 604 0.03 17.56 3.50
CA ALA A 604 -0.22 19.00 3.50
C ALA A 604 1.02 19.84 3.09
N GLY A 605 2.19 19.22 2.91
CA GLY A 605 3.43 19.89 2.53
C GLY A 605 4.28 20.39 3.69
N VAL A 606 4.05 19.92 4.92
CA VAL A 606 4.90 20.24 6.07
C VAL A 606 6.23 19.46 5.95
N PRO A 607 7.38 20.15 6.02
CA PRO A 607 8.69 19.49 6.03
C PRO A 607 8.92 18.62 7.27
N TYR A 608 9.56 17.45 7.12
CA TYR A 608 9.80 16.52 8.23
C TYR A 608 10.77 17.04 9.29
N ASP A 609 11.69 17.94 8.94
CA ASP A 609 12.67 18.53 9.87
C ASP A 609 12.04 19.38 10.97
N VAL A 610 10.80 19.82 10.78
CA VAL A 610 10.04 20.56 11.79
C VAL A 610 8.99 19.71 12.49
N VAL A 611 8.91 18.42 12.20
CA VAL A 611 7.98 17.48 12.86
C VAL A 611 8.79 16.62 13.81
N LEU A 612 8.64 16.89 15.11
CA LEU A 612 9.38 16.22 16.18
C LEU A 612 8.45 15.31 16.97
N GLU A 613 8.99 14.19 17.42
CA GLU A 613 8.29 13.27 18.32
C GLU A 613 8.27 13.82 19.75
N MET A 614 7.34 13.34 20.58
CA MET A 614 7.15 13.81 21.95
C MET A 614 8.43 13.79 22.80
N ASP A 615 9.24 12.73 22.69
CA ASP A 615 10.47 12.58 23.47
C ASP A 615 11.58 13.57 23.01
N GLU A 616 11.48 14.10 21.80
CA GLU A 616 12.45 15.04 21.24
C GLU A 616 12.10 16.50 21.55
N ILE A 617 10.81 16.80 21.78
CA ILE A 617 10.31 18.19 21.89
C ILE A 617 9.85 18.57 23.31
N ASN A 618 9.61 17.60 24.21
CA ASN A 618 9.05 17.91 25.53
C ASN A 618 9.94 18.85 26.37
N ASP A 619 11.26 18.68 26.29
CA ASP A 619 12.22 19.52 27.03
C ASP A 619 12.27 20.98 26.52
N ASP A 620 11.70 21.25 25.35
CA ASP A 620 11.70 22.59 24.74
C ASP A 620 10.48 23.45 25.10
N PHE A 621 9.42 22.86 25.70
CA PHE A 621 8.22 23.61 26.07
C PHE A 621 8.49 24.79 27.03
N PRO A 622 9.36 24.70 28.05
CA PRO A 622 9.68 25.84 28.92
C PRO A 622 10.23 27.07 28.19
N GLU A 623 10.99 26.86 27.10
CA GLU A 623 11.60 27.92 26.29
C GLU A 623 10.69 28.35 25.12
N THR A 624 9.45 27.85 25.08
CA THR A 624 8.49 28.13 24.00
C THR A 624 7.57 29.29 24.35
N ASP A 625 7.50 30.28 23.45
CA ASP A 625 6.69 31.48 23.65
C ASP A 625 5.20 31.18 23.50
N LEU A 626 4.84 30.34 22.52
CA LEU A 626 3.45 30.02 22.21
C LEU A 626 3.28 28.56 21.79
N THR A 627 2.34 27.87 22.41
CA THR A 627 1.91 26.54 21.96
C THR A 627 0.48 26.56 21.43
N LEU A 628 0.30 26.11 20.19
CA LEU A 628 -1.01 25.97 19.55
C LEU A 628 -1.47 24.50 19.62
N VAL A 629 -2.45 24.22 20.46
CA VAL A 629 -3.06 22.88 20.61
C VAL A 629 -4.27 22.79 19.69
N ILE A 630 -4.20 21.98 18.63
CA ILE A 630 -5.24 21.95 17.59
C ILE A 630 -5.90 20.59 17.53
N GLY A 631 -7.12 20.48 18.08
CA GLY A 631 -7.91 19.25 18.01
C GLY A 631 -7.30 18.06 18.79
N ALA A 632 -6.44 18.34 19.76
CA ALA A 632 -5.92 17.39 20.75
C ALA A 632 -6.58 17.64 22.12
N ASN A 633 -6.69 16.59 22.95
CA ASN A 633 -7.19 16.72 24.32
C ASN A 633 -6.40 15.83 25.28
N ASP A 634 -6.56 14.51 25.17
CA ASP A 634 -5.98 13.57 26.13
C ASP A 634 -4.44 13.58 26.09
N THR A 635 -3.85 13.77 24.91
CA THR A 635 -2.39 13.81 24.66
C THR A 635 -1.69 15.05 25.22
N VAL A 636 -2.43 16.01 25.77
CA VAL A 636 -1.92 17.24 26.38
C VAL A 636 -2.46 17.43 27.80
N ASN A 637 -3.11 16.41 28.36
CA ASN A 637 -3.86 16.54 29.61
C ASN A 637 -2.94 16.39 30.83
N SER A 638 -2.81 17.46 31.63
CA SER A 638 -1.94 17.46 32.82
C SER A 638 -2.40 16.52 33.92
N ALA A 639 -3.68 16.10 33.92
CA ALA A 639 -4.18 15.12 34.88
C ALA A 639 -3.46 13.77 34.80
N ALA A 640 -2.80 13.46 33.67
CA ALA A 640 -1.98 12.26 33.55
C ALA A 640 -0.78 12.25 34.52
N GLN A 641 -0.27 13.42 34.91
CA GLN A 641 0.85 13.57 35.85
C GLN A 641 0.40 14.11 37.22
N GLU A 642 -0.60 14.99 37.25
CA GLU A 642 -1.02 15.72 38.45
C GLU A 642 -2.08 14.96 39.27
N ASP A 643 -2.85 14.04 38.66
CA ASP A 643 -3.94 13.30 39.33
C ASP A 643 -3.74 11.76 39.25
N PRO A 644 -3.32 11.10 40.35
CA PRO A 644 -3.15 9.65 40.37
C PRO A 644 -4.47 8.86 40.31
N ASN A 645 -5.62 9.52 40.44
CA ASN A 645 -6.95 8.91 40.29
C ASN A 645 -7.55 9.12 38.90
N SER A 646 -6.87 9.87 38.02
CA SER A 646 -7.30 10.05 36.63
C SER A 646 -7.26 8.72 35.87
N ILE A 647 -8.23 8.48 34.98
CA ILE A 647 -8.25 7.30 34.09
C ILE A 647 -7.02 7.24 33.18
N ILE A 648 -6.35 8.37 32.93
CA ILE A 648 -5.13 8.47 32.13
C ILE A 648 -3.87 8.68 32.99
N ALA A 649 -3.94 8.43 34.30
CA ALA A 649 -2.79 8.57 35.19
C ALA A 649 -1.58 7.77 34.68
N GLY A 650 -0.41 8.40 34.67
CA GLY A 650 0.86 7.84 34.19
C GLY A 650 1.02 7.78 32.66
N MET A 651 0.04 8.24 31.87
CA MET A 651 0.20 8.38 30.43
C MET A 651 1.26 9.47 30.13
N PRO A 652 2.31 9.18 29.35
CA PRO A 652 3.17 10.23 28.81
C PRO A 652 2.33 11.20 27.99
N VAL A 653 2.54 12.51 28.15
CA VAL A 653 1.78 13.55 27.44
C VAL A 653 2.72 14.66 26.98
N LEU A 654 2.29 15.45 26.00
CA LEU A 654 2.98 16.68 25.62
C LEU A 654 2.73 17.74 26.70
N GLU A 655 3.78 18.22 27.34
CA GLU A 655 3.72 19.08 28.52
C GLU A 655 3.48 20.56 28.16
N VAL A 656 2.48 20.81 27.32
CA VAL A 656 2.22 22.11 26.68
C VAL A 656 2.05 23.26 27.69
N TRP A 657 1.57 22.96 28.89
CA TRP A 657 1.34 23.93 29.97
C TRP A 657 2.63 24.55 30.52
N LYS A 658 3.81 23.99 30.19
CA LYS A 658 5.10 24.59 30.51
C LYS A 658 5.48 25.77 29.60
N SER A 659 4.77 25.98 28.50
CA SER A 659 4.97 27.13 27.59
C SER A 659 4.53 28.44 28.23
N LYS A 660 5.05 29.57 27.74
CA LYS A 660 4.64 30.91 28.24
C LYS A 660 3.15 31.18 28.00
N GLN A 661 2.64 30.81 26.82
CA GLN A 661 1.22 30.91 26.46
C GLN A 661 0.76 29.68 25.68
N VAL A 662 -0.45 29.21 25.95
CA VAL A 662 -1.09 28.10 25.24
C VAL A 662 -2.42 28.56 24.65
N ILE A 663 -2.67 28.22 23.40
CA ILE A 663 -3.97 28.42 22.75
C ILE A 663 -4.55 27.07 22.36
N VAL A 664 -5.70 26.73 22.93
CA VAL A 664 -6.41 25.48 22.64
C VAL A 664 -7.57 25.73 21.69
N MET A 665 -7.50 25.09 20.52
CA MET A 665 -8.50 25.20 19.47
C MET A 665 -9.41 23.97 19.46
N LYS A 666 -10.69 24.16 19.83
CA LYS A 666 -11.70 23.09 19.85
C LYS A 666 -13.12 23.65 19.68
N ARG A 667 -14.09 22.78 19.36
CA ARG A 667 -15.48 23.19 19.09
C ARG A 667 -16.23 23.70 20.32
N THR A 668 -16.09 22.99 21.45
CA THR A 668 -16.76 23.27 22.72
C THR A 668 -15.86 22.82 23.87
N LEU A 669 -16.21 23.15 25.11
CA LEU A 669 -15.49 22.66 26.30
C LEU A 669 -15.72 21.18 26.62
N GLY A 670 -16.41 20.42 25.75
CA GLY A 670 -16.68 19.01 25.98
C GLY A 670 -15.44 18.12 26.11
N VAL A 671 -15.64 16.93 26.68
CA VAL A 671 -14.59 15.96 26.99
C VAL A 671 -13.94 15.32 25.76
N GLY A 672 -12.75 14.74 25.98
CA GLY A 672 -11.97 13.98 25.00
C GLY A 672 -12.42 12.53 24.88
N TYR A 673 -11.52 11.65 24.45
CA TYR A 673 -11.85 10.22 24.29
C TYR A 673 -11.95 9.52 25.64
N ALA A 674 -11.03 9.81 26.57
CA ALA A 674 -11.06 9.26 27.92
C ALA A 674 -12.26 9.74 28.76
N ALA A 675 -13.09 10.64 28.20
CA ALA A 675 -14.25 11.25 28.86
C ALA A 675 -13.88 11.96 30.19
N VAL A 676 -12.67 12.51 30.27
CA VAL A 676 -12.19 13.33 31.39
C VAL A 676 -12.08 14.78 30.94
N ASP A 677 -12.38 15.69 31.85
CA ASP A 677 -12.06 17.10 31.67
C ASP A 677 -10.54 17.32 31.71
N ASN A 678 -10.09 18.41 31.09
CA ASN A 678 -8.67 18.71 30.98
C ASN A 678 -8.32 19.93 31.84
N PRO A 679 -7.52 19.77 32.92
CA PRO A 679 -7.17 20.87 33.81
C PRO A 679 -6.45 22.02 33.09
N ILE A 680 -5.76 21.75 31.98
CA ILE A 680 -5.02 22.80 31.25
C ILE A 680 -5.95 23.89 30.72
N PHE A 681 -7.22 23.60 30.44
CA PHE A 681 -8.20 24.58 29.92
C PHE A 681 -8.50 25.70 30.93
N TYR A 682 -8.16 25.47 32.20
CA TYR A 682 -8.43 26.38 33.31
C TYR A 682 -7.14 26.96 33.92
N LYS A 683 -5.97 26.63 33.35
CA LYS A 683 -4.69 27.21 33.76
C LYS A 683 -4.57 28.66 33.23
N PRO A 684 -3.93 29.57 33.99
CA PRO A 684 -3.91 31.01 33.67
C PRO A 684 -3.15 31.37 32.39
N ASN A 685 -2.21 30.53 31.96
CA ASN A 685 -1.46 30.68 30.70
C ASN A 685 -2.14 29.97 29.51
N THR A 686 -3.40 29.55 29.66
CA THR A 686 -4.15 28.88 28.58
C THR A 686 -5.35 29.73 28.17
N SER A 687 -5.44 29.99 26.87
CA SER A 687 -6.59 30.63 26.24
C SER A 687 -7.31 29.67 25.30
N MET A 688 -8.63 29.67 25.35
CA MET A 688 -9.49 28.86 24.50
C MET A 688 -9.88 29.65 23.26
N LEU A 689 -9.62 29.10 22.07
CA LEU A 689 -10.14 29.62 20.81
C LEU A 689 -11.22 28.67 20.31
N LEU A 690 -12.48 28.98 20.63
CA LEU A 690 -13.60 28.09 20.32
C LEU A 690 -14.04 28.22 18.86
N GLY A 691 -14.33 27.08 18.24
CA GLY A 691 -14.83 27.01 16.88
C GLY A 691 -14.49 25.71 16.16
N ASP A 692 -15.03 25.57 14.95
CA ASP A 692 -14.61 24.51 14.04
C ASP A 692 -13.14 24.71 13.64
N ALA A 693 -12.35 23.63 13.66
CA ALA A 693 -10.91 23.70 13.41
C ALA A 693 -10.58 24.24 12.01
N LYS A 694 -11.35 23.85 10.98
CA LYS A 694 -11.10 24.33 9.62
C LYS A 694 -11.36 25.82 9.50
N LYS A 695 -12.51 26.27 9.99
CA LYS A 695 -12.90 27.70 9.94
C LYS A 695 -11.92 28.59 10.69
N THR A 696 -11.51 28.17 11.88
CA THR A 696 -10.56 28.94 12.71
C THR A 696 -9.17 28.95 12.08
N CYS A 697 -8.66 27.82 11.59
CA CYS A 697 -7.36 27.78 10.89
C CYS A 697 -7.37 28.62 9.61
N ASP A 698 -8.44 28.58 8.81
CA ASP A 698 -8.58 29.42 7.60
C ASP A 698 -8.59 30.92 7.96
N SER A 699 -9.30 31.29 9.03
CA SER A 699 -9.37 32.68 9.50
C SER A 699 -8.01 33.18 9.98
N LEU A 700 -7.28 32.34 10.72
CA LEU A 700 -5.91 32.64 11.15
C LEU A 700 -4.97 32.78 9.95
N GLN A 701 -5.02 31.84 9.00
CA GLN A 701 -4.23 31.89 7.78
C GLN A 701 -4.49 33.18 6.98
N ALA A 702 -5.76 33.57 6.82
CA ALA A 702 -6.14 34.79 6.11
C ALA A 702 -5.58 36.04 6.79
N LYS A 703 -5.73 36.16 8.11
CA LYS A 703 -5.24 37.32 8.85
C LYS A 703 -3.72 37.40 8.92
N ILE A 704 -3.03 36.26 9.03
CA ILE A 704 -1.56 36.21 8.94
C ILE A 704 -1.12 36.71 7.56
N ARG A 705 -1.82 36.29 6.50
CA ARG A 705 -1.54 36.79 5.15
C ARG A 705 -1.72 38.31 5.10
N GLU A 706 -2.87 38.85 5.48
CA GLU A 706 -3.15 40.29 5.47
C GLU A 706 -2.20 41.12 6.35
N THR A 707 -1.67 40.52 7.42
CA THR A 707 -0.75 41.20 8.33
C THR A 707 0.66 41.30 7.76
N PHE A 708 1.14 40.24 7.12
CA PHE A 708 2.55 40.09 6.74
C PHE A 708 2.80 40.23 5.22
N TYR A 709 1.75 40.24 4.39
CA TYR A 709 1.77 40.29 2.92
C TYR A 709 0.66 41.18 2.36
#